data_AF-A0A673IE46-F1
#
_entry.id   AF-A0A673IE46-F1
#
_cell.length_a   1.000
_cell.length_b   1.000
_cell.length_c   1.000
_cell.angle_alpha   90.00
_cell.angle_beta   90.00
_cell.angle_gamma   90.00
#
_symmetry.space_group_name_H-M   'P 1'
#
loop_
_entity.id
_entity.type
_entity.pdbx_description
1 polymer ?
#
loop_
_entity_poly.entity_id
_entity_poly.type
_entity_poly.pdbx_seq_one_letter_code
_entity_poly.pdbx_strand_id
1 'polypeptide(L)'
;MNDGEERIFDGEDHDQQNSSDDDVNNSATLSSWSESDGIVYVNPTKFYVSAVTCEMCGTRGTTETFSRSKRFCSVSCSRSYSSNSKKSSILARLQGRPPTRKSSHKLSLKSQTEASQSKTNEQHQESRAFGQDATLAGFDWGSYLEKSGLLAAPVSCFRHAPLCAQWDDIYVGLKVEVLNTHTALPSKVYWIATVVQLAGYKALLRHEGFEDDDSHDLWCNLGTADVHPIGWCAVNSKLLVPPQEVHQHIKDWKSYLMERLVGAHTLPVDFHVKMADSLRCPFRQGVRVEVVDRSQVSRTRLAVVDTVVGGRLRLLYEDGGLGPSGEVLSDFWCHMQSPLLHPVGWSERVGHSIKETDTSVNMSSHPAFRKVLHNSVPHQFRKLRTVYMGDTFFEEGMKLEAIDPLNLGNICVASVRKVLLDGYIMVGIDGVEIGDGSDWFCYHASSHAILPVGYCENNDIPLTLPPAIYNMLMHMWVYYVLSSSCGPSLIRLSQGDVGHGFTSGMKLEAVDLMEPRLVCVATVRRCVGRLLLLHFDGWEPEFDQWVDCQSPEIYPVGWCEITGYQLQPPIGPGKIIVIFMQSLQIICIYISLVLTWFACVSTVISVKVEEMETHLLSSAQTKENDNPEPFATFKQEDSV
;
A
#
# COMPACT_ATOMS: atom_id res chain seq x y z
N MET A 1 -55.23 9.05 -22.45
CA MET A 1 -56.48 9.12 -21.66
C MET A 1 -56.09 8.96 -20.21
N ASN A 2 -56.15 10.09 -19.50
CA ASN A 2 -56.09 10.39 -18.06
C ASN A 2 -54.81 9.96 -17.32
N ASP A 3 -53.95 10.90 -16.90
CA ASP A 3 -54.11 11.86 -15.78
C ASP A 3 -54.28 11.11 -14.46
N GLY A 4 -53.46 11.24 -13.41
CA GLY A 4 -52.67 12.35 -12.90
C GLY A 4 -53.02 12.46 -11.40
N GLU A 5 -52.03 12.54 -10.49
CA GLU A 5 -52.09 13.41 -9.30
C GLU A 5 -50.84 13.28 -8.41
N GLU A 6 -50.25 14.44 -8.20
CA GLU A 6 -49.20 14.79 -7.25
C GLU A 6 -49.70 14.70 -5.80
N ARG A 7 -48.78 14.45 -4.85
CA ARG A 7 -48.89 15.01 -3.50
C ARG A 7 -47.57 15.63 -3.08
N ILE A 8 -47.61 16.95 -3.03
CA ILE A 8 -46.73 17.87 -2.34
C ILE A 8 -46.95 17.73 -0.84
N PHE A 9 -45.87 17.78 -0.05
CA PHE A 9 -45.92 18.07 1.38
C PHE A 9 -44.83 19.08 1.70
N ASP A 10 -45.24 20.34 1.82
CA ASP A 10 -44.48 21.43 2.44
C ASP A 10 -44.60 21.30 3.97
N GLY A 11 -43.53 21.62 4.69
CA GLY A 11 -43.48 21.66 6.14
C GLY A 11 -42.28 22.46 6.61
N GLU A 12 -42.55 23.69 7.03
CA GLU A 12 -41.65 24.80 7.32
C GLU A 12 -40.70 24.63 8.53
N ASP A 13 -39.70 25.50 8.51
CA ASP A 13 -38.66 25.80 9.49
C ASP A 13 -39.14 26.09 10.92
N HIS A 14 -38.30 25.74 11.89
CA HIS A 14 -38.21 26.47 13.16
C HIS A 14 -36.76 26.54 13.67
N ASP A 15 -36.14 27.70 13.45
CA ASP A 15 -34.99 28.22 14.18
C ASP A 15 -35.35 28.49 15.65
N GLN A 16 -34.52 28.00 16.59
CA GLN A 16 -34.37 28.62 17.91
C GLN A 16 -32.90 28.61 18.35
N GLN A 17 -32.32 29.82 18.33
CA GLN A 17 -31.14 30.21 19.10
C GLN A 17 -31.52 30.29 20.58
N ASN A 18 -30.64 29.85 21.49
CA ASN A 18 -30.60 30.43 22.82
C ASN A 18 -29.18 30.43 23.40
N SER A 19 -28.77 31.61 23.83
CA SER A 19 -27.53 31.97 24.50
C SER A 19 -27.79 32.16 26.00
N SER A 20 -26.87 31.75 26.86
CA SER A 20 -26.65 32.40 28.16
C SER A 20 -25.33 31.95 28.79
N ASP A 21 -24.47 32.94 29.04
CA ASP A 21 -23.33 32.91 29.95
C ASP A 21 -23.79 32.73 31.41
N ASP A 22 -22.93 32.19 32.27
CA ASP A 22 -22.67 32.77 33.62
C ASP A 22 -21.45 32.10 34.30
N ASP A 23 -20.47 32.95 34.62
CA ASP A 23 -19.30 32.70 35.48
C ASP A 23 -19.69 32.87 36.96
N VAL A 24 -19.25 31.97 37.86
CA VAL A 24 -19.01 32.33 39.26
C VAL A 24 -17.72 31.71 39.81
N ASN A 25 -16.91 32.62 40.31
CA ASN A 25 -15.59 32.57 40.91
C ASN A 25 -15.65 32.05 42.36
N ASN A 26 -14.64 31.32 42.85
CA ASN A 26 -14.26 31.45 44.26
C ASN A 26 -12.79 31.11 44.56
N SER A 27 -12.22 31.95 45.40
CA SER A 27 -10.80 32.16 45.73
C SER A 27 -10.44 31.72 47.16
N ALA A 28 -9.18 31.37 47.41
CA ALA A 28 -8.40 31.71 48.64
C ALA A 28 -6.95 31.14 48.48
N THR A 29 -5.83 31.88 48.39
CA THR A 29 -5.02 32.62 49.42
C THR A 29 -4.82 31.91 50.77
N LEU A 30 -3.70 31.95 51.51
CA LEU A 30 -2.24 32.18 51.39
C LEU A 30 -1.76 32.31 52.86
N SER A 31 -0.74 31.58 53.36
CA SER A 31 0.09 31.94 54.56
C SER A 31 1.16 30.85 54.81
N SER A 32 2.47 31.12 54.79
CA SER A 32 3.34 31.81 55.80
C SER A 32 3.65 30.94 57.04
N TRP A 33 4.84 30.76 57.64
CA TRP A 33 6.30 30.93 57.40
C TRP A 33 7.04 30.30 58.63
N SER A 34 8.38 30.12 58.53
CA SER A 34 9.42 30.04 59.59
C SER A 34 9.61 28.75 60.41
N GLU A 35 10.79 28.39 60.97
CA GLU A 35 12.25 28.46 60.66
C GLU A 35 12.99 27.72 61.83
N SER A 36 14.32 27.54 61.73
CA SER A 36 15.31 26.90 62.65
C SER A 36 15.53 25.38 62.48
N ASP A 37 16.74 24.80 62.44
CA ASP A 37 18.13 25.27 62.48
C ASP A 37 19.06 24.13 61.96
N GLY A 38 20.20 24.47 61.34
CA GLY A 38 21.46 23.69 61.48
C GLY A 38 21.91 22.65 60.42
N ILE A 39 22.62 23.11 59.36
CA ILE A 39 23.99 22.69 58.87
C ILE A 39 24.23 21.18 58.56
N VAL A 40 24.76 20.66 57.44
CA VAL A 40 25.42 21.15 56.21
C VAL A 40 25.42 19.99 55.19
N TYR A 41 25.20 20.26 53.90
CA TYR A 41 25.90 19.62 52.77
C TYR A 41 25.90 20.56 51.57
N VAL A 42 27.07 20.87 51.02
CA VAL A 42 27.24 21.66 49.80
C VAL A 42 27.00 20.76 48.60
N ASN A 43 26.08 21.14 47.71
CA ASN A 43 25.91 20.55 46.39
C ASN A 43 25.77 21.68 45.35
N PRO A 44 26.71 21.87 44.41
CA PRO A 44 26.62 22.94 43.41
C PRO A 44 26.24 22.39 42.03
N THR A 45 24.97 22.45 41.64
CA THR A 45 24.60 22.43 40.21
C THR A 45 23.42 23.36 39.91
N LYS A 46 23.65 24.25 38.93
CA LYS A 46 22.82 25.37 38.48
C LYS A 46 21.52 24.91 37.79
N PHE A 47 20.38 25.49 38.18
CA PHE A 47 19.16 25.50 37.38
C PHE A 47 19.33 26.41 36.15
N TYR A 48 19.15 25.86 34.95
CA TYR A 48 19.06 26.63 33.70
C TYR A 48 17.70 27.32 33.61
N VAL A 49 17.65 28.65 33.79
CA VAL A 49 16.47 29.45 33.46
C VAL A 49 16.46 29.68 31.94
N SER A 50 15.57 29.00 31.23
CA SER A 50 15.45 29.15 29.77
C SER A 50 14.73 30.46 29.43
N ALA A 51 15.38 31.28 28.60
CA ALA A 51 14.78 32.46 28.00
C ALA A 51 13.81 32.02 26.88
N VAL A 52 12.58 32.51 26.93
CA VAL A 52 11.51 32.25 25.96
C VAL A 52 11.13 33.55 25.25
N THR A 53 10.71 33.42 23.99
CA THR A 53 10.35 34.56 23.12
C THR A 53 8.89 34.43 22.71
N CYS A 54 8.11 35.51 22.83
CA CYS A 54 6.69 35.51 22.50
C CYS A 54 6.49 35.37 20.98
N GLU A 55 5.74 34.38 20.54
CA GLU A 55 5.50 34.10 19.11
C GLU A 55 4.67 35.19 18.39
N MET A 56 4.17 36.18 19.13
CA MET A 56 3.34 37.26 18.60
C MET A 56 4.03 38.59 18.48
N CYS A 57 4.65 39.05 19.57
CA CYS A 57 5.28 40.37 19.63
C CYS A 57 6.81 40.28 19.72
N GLY A 58 7.37 39.07 19.79
CA GLY A 58 8.83 38.87 19.85
C GLY A 58 9.48 39.26 21.18
N THR A 59 8.72 39.68 22.20
CA THR A 59 9.25 40.04 23.52
C THR A 59 9.91 38.83 24.17
N ARG A 60 11.11 39.00 24.71
CA ARG A 60 11.88 37.96 25.42
C ARG A 60 11.67 38.07 26.92
N GLY A 61 11.51 36.94 27.59
CA GLY A 61 11.38 36.85 29.04
C GLY A 61 11.78 35.49 29.56
N THR A 62 11.55 35.27 30.85
CA THR A 62 11.78 33.96 31.49
C THR A 62 10.52 33.11 31.40
N THR A 63 10.68 31.80 31.52
CA THR A 63 9.55 30.86 31.51
C THR A 63 8.48 31.17 32.57
N GLU A 64 8.85 31.86 33.65
CA GLU A 64 7.97 32.29 34.75
C GLU A 64 7.17 33.56 34.43
N THR A 65 7.64 34.39 33.49
CA THR A 65 6.97 35.65 33.09
C THR A 65 6.06 35.47 31.86
N PHE A 66 5.97 34.25 31.33
CA PHE A 66 5.14 33.90 30.17
C PHE A 66 3.85 33.20 30.60
N SER A 67 2.82 33.27 29.76
CA SER A 67 1.55 32.56 29.99
C SER A 67 1.76 31.06 30.18
N ARG A 68 0.78 30.35 30.76
CA ARG A 68 0.86 28.90 31.06
C ARG A 68 1.34 28.01 29.91
N SER A 69 1.07 28.40 28.66
CA SER A 69 1.53 27.67 27.46
C SER A 69 3.02 27.88 27.14
N LYS A 70 3.68 28.83 27.81
CA LYS A 70 5.08 29.28 27.62
C LYS A 70 5.39 29.83 26.22
N ARG A 71 4.35 30.07 25.41
CA ARG A 71 4.47 30.54 24.00
C ARG A 71 4.19 32.03 23.81
N PHE A 72 3.45 32.65 24.73
CA PHE A 72 3.06 34.06 24.64
C PHE A 72 3.31 34.79 25.95
N CYS A 73 3.76 36.05 25.86
CA CYS A 73 4.02 36.91 27.02
C CYS A 73 2.74 37.44 27.68
N SER A 74 1.57 37.36 27.01
CA SER A 74 0.28 37.80 27.56
C SER A 74 -0.91 37.10 26.89
N VAL A 75 -2.06 37.11 27.58
CA VAL A 75 -3.34 36.61 27.03
C VAL A 75 -3.75 37.41 25.79
N SER A 76 -3.49 38.72 25.76
CA SER A 76 -3.75 39.56 24.59
C SER A 76 -2.93 39.12 23.37
N CYS A 77 -1.64 38.80 23.56
CA CYS A 77 -0.82 38.23 22.48
C CYS A 77 -1.38 36.88 21.97
N SER A 78 -1.77 35.99 22.87
CA SER A 78 -2.37 34.70 22.49
C SER A 78 -3.67 34.86 21.67
N ARG A 79 -4.53 35.80 22.06
CA ARG A 79 -5.78 36.11 21.34
C ARG A 79 -5.51 36.75 19.96
N SER A 80 -4.55 37.66 19.87
CA SER A 80 -4.13 38.25 18.59
C SER A 80 -3.54 37.21 17.63
N TYR A 81 -2.86 36.18 18.13
CA TYR A 81 -2.29 35.10 17.30
C TYR A 81 -3.38 34.28 16.64
N SER A 82 -4.38 33.92 17.44
CA SER A 82 -5.55 33.18 17.02
C SER A 82 -6.39 33.97 16.00
N SER A 83 -6.40 35.29 16.13
CA SER A 83 -7.11 36.21 15.22
C SER A 83 -6.39 36.35 13.87
N ASN A 84 -5.06 36.45 13.88
CA ASN A 84 -4.25 36.58 12.67
C ASN A 84 -4.16 35.26 11.86
N SER A 85 -4.29 34.12 12.56
CA SER A 85 -4.49 32.78 11.97
C SER A 85 -5.79 32.69 11.14
N LYS A 86 -6.87 33.36 11.56
CA LYS A 86 -8.14 33.38 10.82
C LYS A 86 -8.04 34.25 9.55
N LYS A 87 -7.38 35.42 9.63
CA LYS A 87 -7.12 36.29 8.46
C LYS A 87 -6.26 35.63 7.38
N SER A 88 -5.25 34.86 7.79
CA SER A 88 -4.42 34.05 6.88
C SER A 88 -5.15 32.83 6.31
N SER A 89 -6.12 32.25 7.03
CA SER A 89 -6.98 31.18 6.49
C SER A 89 -8.02 31.67 5.47
N ILE A 90 -8.50 32.92 5.60
CA ILE A 90 -9.44 33.55 4.65
C ILE A 90 -8.70 33.97 3.37
N LEU A 91 -7.49 34.53 3.50
CA LEU A 91 -6.62 34.81 2.35
C LEU A 91 -6.19 33.52 1.61
N ALA A 92 -5.98 32.41 2.32
CA ALA A 92 -5.67 31.12 1.72
C ALA A 92 -6.88 30.48 0.97
N ARG A 93 -8.11 30.72 1.44
CA ARG A 93 -9.34 30.26 0.75
C ARG A 93 -9.67 31.07 -0.50
N LEU A 94 -9.37 32.37 -0.51
CA LEU A 94 -9.55 33.23 -1.69
C LEU A 94 -8.50 32.98 -2.79
N GLN A 95 -7.38 32.31 -2.47
CA GLN A 95 -6.29 32.01 -3.42
C GLN A 95 -6.19 30.53 -3.81
N GLY A 96 -7.20 29.70 -3.51
CA GLY A 96 -7.36 28.36 -4.09
C GLY A 96 -6.17 27.40 -3.89
N ARG A 97 -5.49 27.43 -2.74
CA ARG A 97 -4.44 26.43 -2.41
C ARG A 97 -4.89 25.48 -1.27
N PRO A 98 -4.71 24.15 -1.40
CA PRO A 98 -4.93 23.22 -0.30
C PRO A 98 -3.79 23.28 0.76
N PRO A 99 -4.04 22.88 2.02
CA PRO A 99 -3.10 23.08 3.12
C PRO A 99 -1.97 22.03 3.10
N THR A 100 -0.72 22.47 2.87
CA THR A 100 0.48 21.65 3.03
C THR A 100 1.01 21.72 4.47
N ARG A 101 1.32 20.55 5.05
CA ARG A 101 2.04 20.41 6.33
C ARG A 101 3.49 20.91 6.16
N LYS A 102 3.93 21.78 7.07
CA LYS A 102 5.27 22.38 7.10
C LYS A 102 6.33 21.35 7.55
N SER A 103 7.35 21.12 6.73
CA SER A 103 8.67 20.69 7.19
C SER A 103 9.55 21.93 7.44
N SER A 104 10.34 21.88 8.50
CA SER A 104 11.15 22.97 9.03
C SER A 104 12.41 23.25 8.20
N HIS A 105 12.58 24.51 7.80
CA HIS A 105 13.77 25.08 7.17
C HIS A 105 15.02 25.01 8.07
N LYS A 106 16.19 24.73 7.47
CA LYS A 106 17.49 25.19 7.97
C LYS A 106 18.08 26.21 6.98
N LEU A 107 18.42 27.37 7.52
CA LEU A 107 18.88 28.57 6.84
C LEU A 107 20.36 28.46 6.45
N SER A 108 20.64 29.02 5.27
CA SER A 108 21.97 29.34 4.73
C SER A 108 22.57 30.55 5.47
N LEU A 109 23.86 30.48 5.81
CA LEU A 109 24.67 31.64 6.16
C LEU A 109 25.92 31.65 5.25
N LYS A 110 26.14 32.78 4.56
CA LYS A 110 27.30 33.05 3.71
C LYS A 110 28.50 33.51 4.55
N SER A 111 29.70 33.14 4.13
CA SER A 111 30.92 33.94 4.35
C SER A 111 31.92 33.73 3.20
N GLN A 112 32.43 34.84 2.67
CA GLN A 112 33.49 34.98 1.66
C GLN A 112 34.88 34.74 2.28
N THR A 113 35.86 34.20 1.53
CA THR A 113 37.13 34.89 1.11
C THR A 113 38.12 33.94 0.40
N GLU A 114 38.53 34.36 -0.81
CA GLU A 114 39.86 34.45 -1.45
C GLU A 114 40.94 33.33 -1.40
N ALA A 115 41.25 32.81 -2.61
CA ALA A 115 42.52 32.80 -3.36
C ALA A 115 43.84 32.17 -2.80
N SER A 116 44.38 31.15 -3.50
CA SER A 116 45.66 31.20 -4.30
C SER A 116 46.49 29.90 -4.30
N GLN A 117 46.81 29.40 -5.51
CA GLN A 117 48.08 28.79 -6.01
C GLN A 117 48.65 27.53 -5.29
N SER A 118 49.21 26.47 -5.88
CA SER A 118 49.84 26.18 -7.20
C SER A 118 50.16 24.66 -7.35
N LYS A 119 50.12 24.14 -8.60
CA LYS A 119 51.00 23.15 -9.31
C LYS A 119 51.66 21.99 -8.50
N THR A 120 51.70 20.70 -8.89
CA THR A 120 52.01 20.05 -10.19
C THR A 120 51.88 18.51 -10.09
N ASN A 121 51.56 17.83 -11.23
CA ASN A 121 51.85 16.45 -11.71
C ASN A 121 51.55 15.21 -10.83
N GLU A 122 51.17 14.03 -11.33
CA GLU A 122 50.79 13.45 -12.63
C GLU A 122 50.19 12.06 -12.33
N GLN A 123 49.25 11.60 -13.17
CA GLN A 123 48.86 10.20 -13.41
C GLN A 123 48.35 9.35 -12.22
N HIS A 124 47.02 9.26 -12.06
CA HIS A 124 46.30 7.99 -12.15
C HIS A 124 44.80 8.26 -12.38
N GLN A 125 44.33 7.71 -13.49
CA GLN A 125 43.02 7.86 -14.10
C GLN A 125 42.04 6.88 -13.43
N GLU A 126 40.76 7.28 -13.39
CA GLU A 126 39.59 6.48 -12.98
C GLU A 126 39.44 6.13 -11.50
N SER A 127 38.89 7.08 -10.73
CA SER A 127 37.91 6.76 -9.67
C SER A 127 37.31 8.04 -9.08
N ARG A 128 36.00 8.02 -8.85
CA ARG A 128 35.14 9.05 -8.22
C ARG A 128 34.43 10.03 -9.15
N ALA A 129 33.42 9.49 -9.83
CA ALA A 129 32.16 10.20 -10.07
C ALA A 129 30.99 9.20 -9.96
N PHE A 130 30.84 8.58 -8.79
CA PHE A 130 29.63 7.82 -8.45
C PHE A 130 29.32 8.07 -6.99
N GLY A 131 28.29 8.88 -6.77
CA GLY A 131 27.80 9.16 -5.42
C GLY A 131 27.35 10.60 -5.27
N GLN A 132 26.33 11.02 -6.02
CA GLN A 132 25.41 12.05 -5.53
C GLN A 132 24.07 12.20 -6.29
N ASP A 133 23.82 11.55 -7.43
CA ASP A 133 22.56 11.79 -8.19
C ASP A 133 21.47 10.69 -8.14
N ALA A 134 21.69 9.55 -7.50
CA ALA A 134 20.73 8.43 -7.57
C ALA A 134 19.70 8.35 -6.42
N THR A 135 19.55 9.41 -5.61
CA THR A 135 18.59 9.44 -4.49
C THR A 135 17.53 10.55 -4.58
N LEU A 136 17.48 11.30 -5.70
CA LEU A 136 16.51 12.38 -5.93
C LEU A 136 15.72 12.29 -7.25
N ALA A 137 16.13 11.47 -8.21
CA ALA A 137 15.36 11.20 -9.42
C ALA A 137 14.41 10.01 -9.17
N GLY A 138 13.11 10.27 -9.05
CA GLY A 138 12.08 9.23 -9.05
C GLY A 138 12.11 8.41 -10.34
N PHE A 139 11.51 7.22 -10.32
CA PHE A 139 11.33 6.42 -11.53
C PHE A 139 10.47 7.16 -12.56
N ASP A 140 10.94 7.24 -13.80
CA ASP A 140 10.19 7.82 -14.92
C ASP A 140 9.89 6.76 -15.98
N TRP A 141 8.60 6.54 -16.21
CA TRP A 141 8.11 5.63 -17.24
C TRP A 141 8.50 6.06 -18.65
N GLY A 142 8.50 7.37 -18.95
CA GLY A 142 8.77 7.86 -20.31
C GLY A 142 10.16 7.43 -20.79
N SER A 143 11.17 7.83 -20.02
CA SER A 143 12.57 7.44 -20.23
C SER A 143 12.76 5.91 -20.24
N TYR A 144 11.99 5.17 -19.43
CA TYR A 144 12.10 3.72 -19.34
C TYR A 144 11.53 3.02 -20.57
N LEU A 145 10.36 3.45 -21.05
CA LEU A 145 9.71 2.91 -22.24
C LEU A 145 10.57 3.15 -23.48
N GLU A 146 11.10 4.36 -23.67
CA GLU A 146 12.02 4.70 -24.76
C GLU A 146 13.26 3.81 -24.78
N LYS A 147 13.89 3.60 -23.62
CA LYS A 147 15.08 2.73 -23.50
C LYS A 147 14.76 1.26 -23.77
N SER A 148 13.61 0.79 -23.31
CA SER A 148 13.22 -0.62 -23.46
C SER A 148 12.74 -0.96 -24.87
N GLY A 149 12.20 0.01 -25.60
CA GLY A 149 11.53 -0.20 -26.88
C GLY A 149 10.25 -1.05 -26.78
N LEU A 150 9.76 -1.31 -25.56
CA LEU A 150 8.58 -2.12 -25.30
C LEU A 150 7.33 -1.25 -25.14
N LEU A 151 6.19 -1.79 -25.54
CA LEU A 151 4.90 -1.10 -25.47
C LEU A 151 4.28 -1.28 -24.09
N ALA A 152 3.50 -0.30 -23.63
CA ALA A 152 2.65 -0.46 -22.45
C ALA A 152 1.30 -1.06 -22.82
N ALA A 153 0.72 -1.86 -21.92
CA ALA A 153 -0.66 -2.32 -22.07
C ALA A 153 -1.63 -1.13 -22.03
N PRO A 154 -2.57 -1.02 -22.98
CA PRO A 154 -3.53 0.08 -23.02
C PRO A 154 -4.54 -0.01 -21.86
N VAL A 155 -5.12 1.12 -21.46
CA VAL A 155 -6.10 1.19 -20.35
C VAL A 155 -7.32 0.30 -20.59
N SER A 156 -7.70 0.09 -21.85
CA SER A 156 -8.81 -0.79 -22.26
C SER A 156 -8.61 -2.26 -21.86
N CYS A 157 -7.37 -2.71 -21.62
CA CYS A 157 -7.10 -4.05 -21.11
C CYS A 157 -7.57 -4.24 -19.65
N PHE A 158 -7.72 -3.15 -18.88
CA PHE A 158 -7.90 -3.17 -17.44
C PHE A 158 -9.32 -2.78 -17.04
N ARG A 159 -10.25 -3.74 -17.00
CA ARG A 159 -11.69 -3.48 -16.76
C ARG A 159 -12.03 -2.70 -15.49
N HIS A 160 -11.21 -2.81 -14.45
CA HIS A 160 -11.43 -2.14 -13.17
C HIS A 160 -10.75 -0.76 -13.11
N ALA A 161 -9.90 -0.42 -14.09
CA ALA A 161 -9.15 0.81 -14.09
C ALA A 161 -10.04 2.01 -14.47
N PRO A 162 -9.77 3.21 -13.90
CA PRO A 162 -10.44 4.45 -14.26
C PRO A 162 -10.53 4.69 -15.78
N LEU A 163 -11.69 5.15 -16.25
CA LEU A 163 -11.97 5.43 -17.67
C LEU A 163 -11.83 4.25 -18.66
N CYS A 164 -11.62 3.00 -18.23
CA CYS A 164 -11.45 1.86 -19.14
C CYS A 164 -12.52 1.78 -20.25
N ALA A 165 -13.81 1.94 -19.89
CA ALA A 165 -14.92 1.86 -20.84
C ALA A 165 -15.04 3.06 -21.80
N GLN A 166 -14.31 4.14 -21.57
CA GLN A 166 -14.36 5.39 -22.33
C GLN A 166 -13.02 5.69 -23.01
N TRP A 167 -12.06 4.77 -22.92
CA TRP A 167 -10.72 4.99 -23.42
C TRP A 167 -10.63 4.90 -24.95
N ASP A 168 -11.67 4.40 -25.62
CA ASP A 168 -11.75 4.35 -27.09
C ASP A 168 -11.74 5.74 -27.74
N ASP A 169 -12.17 6.77 -27.00
CA ASP A 169 -12.09 8.17 -27.44
C ASP A 169 -10.65 8.73 -27.39
N ILE A 170 -9.69 7.98 -26.81
CA ILE A 170 -8.30 8.39 -26.60
C ILE A 170 -7.38 7.67 -27.59
N TYR A 171 -6.85 8.40 -28.58
CA TYR A 171 -6.01 7.83 -29.63
C TYR A 171 -4.90 8.78 -30.09
N VAL A 172 -3.93 8.23 -30.81
CA VAL A 172 -2.79 8.97 -31.38
C VAL A 172 -3.29 9.97 -32.43
N GLY A 173 -2.83 11.21 -32.36
CA GLY A 173 -3.26 12.32 -33.21
C GLY A 173 -4.26 13.28 -32.55
N LEU A 174 -4.76 12.96 -31.35
CA LEU A 174 -5.57 13.89 -30.57
C LEU A 174 -4.80 15.16 -30.23
N LYS A 175 -5.50 16.30 -30.26
CA LYS A 175 -4.95 17.59 -29.86
C LYS A 175 -5.43 18.01 -28.48
N VAL A 176 -4.52 18.51 -27.65
CA VAL A 176 -4.77 18.88 -26.25
C VAL A 176 -4.11 20.19 -25.90
N GLU A 177 -4.65 20.90 -24.93
CA GLU A 177 -3.99 22.04 -24.29
C GLU A 177 -3.24 21.54 -23.06
N VAL A 178 -1.94 21.81 -22.99
CA VAL A 178 -1.06 21.37 -21.91
C VAL A 178 -0.22 22.50 -21.37
N LEU A 179 0.21 22.37 -20.11
CA LEU A 179 1.06 23.36 -19.46
C LEU A 179 2.38 23.53 -20.23
N ASN A 180 2.69 24.75 -20.64
CA ASN A 180 3.93 25.06 -21.33
C ASN A 180 5.03 25.40 -20.31
N THR A 181 5.98 24.48 -20.14
CA THR A 181 7.14 24.62 -19.26
C THR A 181 8.32 25.36 -19.90
N HIS A 182 8.29 25.60 -21.21
CA HIS A 182 9.36 26.20 -22.00
C HIS A 182 9.14 27.70 -22.19
N THR A 183 8.66 28.39 -21.15
CA THR A 183 8.47 29.84 -21.16
C THR A 183 9.17 30.49 -19.98
N ALA A 184 9.74 31.68 -20.21
CA ALA A 184 10.34 32.50 -19.15
C ALA A 184 9.29 33.22 -18.28
N LEU A 185 7.99 32.94 -18.46
CA LEU A 185 6.91 33.62 -17.76
C LEU A 185 6.70 33.02 -16.36
N PRO A 186 6.49 33.84 -15.33
CA PRO A 186 6.25 33.35 -13.96
C PRO A 186 4.83 32.78 -13.76
N SER A 187 3.91 33.05 -14.69
CA SER A 187 2.53 32.57 -14.66
C SER A 187 2.38 31.26 -15.43
N LYS A 188 1.53 30.34 -14.95
CA LYS A 188 1.13 29.14 -15.71
C LYS A 188 0.49 29.55 -17.05
N VAL A 189 1.13 29.18 -18.14
CA VAL A 189 0.67 29.37 -19.52
C VAL A 189 0.60 28.00 -20.20
N TYR A 190 -0.22 27.90 -21.22
CA TYR A 190 -0.51 26.63 -21.88
C TYR A 190 -0.11 26.70 -23.35
N TRP A 191 0.03 25.54 -23.97
CA TRP A 191 0.19 25.42 -25.40
C TRP A 191 -0.51 24.19 -25.94
N ILE A 192 -0.73 24.16 -27.25
CA ILE A 192 -1.39 23.03 -27.90
C ILE A 192 -0.34 21.97 -28.25
N ALA A 193 -0.67 20.72 -27.97
CA ALA A 193 0.14 19.56 -28.32
C ALA A 193 -0.69 18.50 -29.04
N THR A 194 -0.04 17.70 -29.87
CA THR A 194 -0.59 16.48 -30.46
C THR A 194 -0.07 15.26 -29.70
N VAL A 195 -0.93 14.29 -29.45
CA VAL A 195 -0.58 12.97 -28.91
C VAL A 195 0.15 12.17 -29.99
N VAL A 196 1.44 11.91 -29.80
CA VAL A 196 2.28 11.14 -30.74
C VAL A 196 2.25 9.64 -30.39
N GLN A 197 2.24 9.31 -29.10
CA GLN A 197 2.23 7.93 -28.62
C GLN A 197 1.41 7.81 -27.33
N LEU A 198 0.81 6.65 -27.12
CA LEU A 198 0.08 6.31 -25.90
C LEU A 198 0.75 5.14 -25.18
N ALA A 199 0.81 5.22 -23.85
CA ALA A 199 1.33 4.19 -22.97
C ALA A 199 0.54 4.16 -21.65
N GLY A 200 -0.51 3.34 -21.58
CA GLY A 200 -1.46 3.38 -20.46
C GLY A 200 -2.12 4.75 -20.35
N TYR A 201 -2.01 5.39 -19.20
CA TYR A 201 -2.47 6.77 -18.97
C TYR A 201 -1.47 7.83 -19.42
N LYS A 202 -0.23 7.44 -19.75
CA LYS A 202 0.78 8.36 -20.27
C LYS A 202 0.63 8.55 -21.78
N ALA A 203 0.91 9.76 -22.22
CA ALA A 203 0.95 10.15 -23.62
C ALA A 203 2.26 10.89 -23.89
N LEU A 204 2.92 10.55 -24.99
CA LEU A 204 4.01 11.35 -25.55
C LEU A 204 3.38 12.48 -26.36
N LEU A 205 3.71 13.72 -26.01
CA LEU A 205 3.12 14.91 -26.58
C LEU A 205 4.15 15.69 -27.37
N ARG A 206 3.76 16.13 -28.56
CA ARG A 206 4.53 17.07 -29.39
C ARG A 206 3.82 18.40 -29.47
N HIS A 207 4.49 19.47 -29.09
CA HIS A 207 3.95 20.82 -29.21
C HIS A 207 3.72 21.22 -30.67
N GLU A 208 2.58 21.86 -30.95
CA GLU A 208 2.32 22.42 -32.28
C GLU A 208 3.38 23.49 -32.61
N GLY A 209 3.91 23.45 -33.84
CA GLY A 209 5.01 24.28 -34.32
C GLY A 209 6.34 23.53 -34.48
N PHE A 210 6.52 22.37 -33.83
CA PHE A 210 7.72 21.54 -33.99
C PHE A 210 7.65 20.57 -35.18
N GLU A 211 6.45 20.33 -35.73
CA GLU A 211 6.24 19.47 -36.91
C GLU A 211 6.84 18.06 -36.72
N ASP A 212 7.90 17.73 -37.46
CA ASP A 212 8.58 16.44 -37.41
C ASP A 212 9.71 16.37 -36.37
N ASP A 213 10.02 17.48 -35.69
CA ASP A 213 11.05 17.54 -34.65
C ASP A 213 10.57 16.87 -33.35
N ASP A 214 11.22 15.77 -32.98
CA ASP A 214 10.95 14.97 -31.78
C ASP A 214 11.81 15.38 -30.57
N SER A 215 12.73 16.34 -30.73
CA SER A 215 13.71 16.69 -29.70
C SER A 215 13.10 17.33 -28.44
N HIS A 216 11.85 17.78 -28.53
CA HIS A 216 11.09 18.41 -27.43
C HIS A 216 9.82 17.64 -27.08
N ASP A 217 9.70 16.39 -27.55
CA ASP A 217 8.58 15.54 -27.17
C ASP A 217 8.62 15.24 -25.67
N LEU A 218 7.47 15.33 -25.01
CA LEU A 218 7.37 15.20 -23.57
C LEU A 218 6.31 14.19 -23.16
N TRP A 219 6.67 13.33 -22.21
CA TRP A 219 5.73 12.41 -21.60
C TRP A 219 4.88 13.15 -20.57
N CYS A 220 3.56 13.05 -20.72
CA CYS A 220 2.59 13.58 -19.78
C CYS A 220 1.58 12.50 -19.41
N ASN A 221 1.04 12.58 -18.20
CA ASN A 221 -0.05 11.71 -17.78
C ASN A 221 -1.39 12.42 -18.03
N LEU A 222 -2.23 11.84 -18.89
CA LEU A 222 -3.50 12.44 -19.32
C LEU A 222 -4.50 12.63 -18.17
N GLY A 223 -4.39 11.81 -17.12
CA GLY A 223 -5.23 11.93 -15.92
C GLY A 223 -4.87 13.09 -15.00
N THR A 224 -3.78 13.81 -15.27
CA THR A 224 -3.35 14.95 -14.46
C THR A 224 -4.20 16.20 -14.74
N ALA A 225 -4.23 17.11 -13.78
CA ALA A 225 -5.03 18.34 -13.85
C ALA A 225 -4.47 19.41 -14.80
N ASP A 226 -3.34 19.17 -15.47
CA ASP A 226 -2.66 20.15 -16.34
C ASP A 226 -2.82 19.83 -17.85
N VAL A 227 -3.64 18.82 -18.21
CA VAL A 227 -4.02 18.48 -19.59
C VAL A 227 -5.50 18.81 -19.79
N HIS A 228 -5.86 19.46 -20.90
CA HIS A 228 -7.21 19.94 -21.14
C HIS A 228 -7.65 19.76 -22.62
N PRO A 229 -8.96 19.73 -22.89
CA PRO A 229 -9.47 19.80 -24.26
C PRO A 229 -9.22 21.17 -24.89
N ILE A 230 -9.14 21.21 -26.22
CA ILE A 230 -9.04 22.47 -26.98
C ILE A 230 -10.23 23.38 -26.66
N GLY A 231 -9.95 24.64 -26.31
CA GLY A 231 -10.92 25.66 -25.92
C GLY A 231 -11.01 25.90 -24.42
N TRP A 232 -10.42 25.04 -23.57
CA TRP A 232 -10.45 25.20 -22.13
C TRP A 232 -9.77 26.49 -21.67
N CYS A 233 -8.63 26.86 -22.26
CA CYS A 233 -7.92 28.10 -21.94
C CYS A 233 -8.76 29.34 -22.22
N ALA A 234 -9.48 29.37 -23.34
CA ALA A 234 -10.35 30.48 -23.71
C ALA A 234 -11.49 30.66 -22.69
N VAL A 235 -12.11 29.56 -22.25
CA VAL A 235 -13.18 29.57 -21.26
C VAL A 235 -12.66 30.01 -19.88
N ASN A 236 -11.47 29.57 -19.49
CA ASN A 236 -10.90 29.81 -18.16
C ASN A 236 -9.99 31.05 -18.07
N SER A 237 -10.01 31.90 -19.10
CA SER A 237 -9.17 33.11 -19.18
C SER A 237 -7.67 32.81 -18.97
N LYS A 238 -7.19 31.70 -19.55
CA LYS A 238 -5.78 31.32 -19.62
C LYS A 238 -5.20 31.66 -20.98
N LEU A 239 -3.88 31.82 -21.04
CA LEU A 239 -3.19 32.22 -22.25
C LEU A 239 -2.52 31.02 -22.91
N LEU A 240 -2.72 30.91 -24.22
CA LEU A 240 -1.92 30.06 -25.08
C LEU A 240 -0.65 30.83 -25.50
N VAL A 241 0.51 30.33 -25.10
CA VAL A 241 1.81 30.93 -25.40
C VAL A 241 2.68 29.88 -26.09
N PRO A 242 3.18 30.14 -27.31
CA PRO A 242 4.05 29.20 -28.02
C PRO A 242 5.38 29.01 -27.27
N PRO A 243 5.98 27.80 -27.32
CA PRO A 243 7.32 27.56 -26.82
C PRO A 243 8.33 28.51 -27.46
N GLN A 244 9.33 28.95 -26.70
CA GLN A 244 10.25 30.02 -27.09
C GLN A 244 11.08 29.68 -28.33
N GLU A 245 11.36 28.39 -28.52
CA GLU A 245 12.14 27.81 -29.61
C GLU A 245 11.41 27.94 -30.96
N VAL A 246 10.11 27.62 -30.99
CA VAL A 246 9.29 27.71 -32.22
C VAL A 246 8.70 29.10 -32.47
N HIS A 247 8.62 29.94 -31.44
CA HIS A 247 8.06 31.29 -31.54
C HIS A 247 8.71 32.14 -32.65
N GLN A 248 10.00 31.91 -32.94
CA GLN A 248 10.75 32.68 -33.92
C GLN A 248 10.42 32.33 -35.38
N HIS A 249 9.91 31.11 -35.62
CA HIS A 249 9.68 30.57 -36.95
C HIS A 249 8.29 30.91 -37.51
N ILE A 250 7.28 31.02 -36.65
CA ILE A 250 5.89 31.26 -37.04
C ILE A 250 5.46 32.65 -36.56
N LYS A 251 5.15 33.55 -37.50
CA LYS A 251 4.71 34.93 -37.20
C LYS A 251 3.22 35.05 -36.99
N ASP A 252 2.41 34.30 -37.74
CA ASP A 252 0.95 34.29 -37.63
C ASP A 252 0.45 32.98 -37.02
N TRP A 253 0.53 32.90 -35.70
CA TRP A 253 0.05 31.76 -34.93
C TRP A 253 -1.45 31.53 -35.07
N LYS A 254 -2.23 32.56 -35.35
CA LYS A 254 -3.69 32.43 -35.50
C LYS A 254 -4.01 31.62 -36.76
N SER A 255 -3.45 31.99 -37.91
CA SER A 255 -3.67 31.27 -39.15
C SER A 255 -3.11 29.86 -39.08
N TYR A 256 -1.90 29.69 -38.51
CA TYR A 256 -1.28 28.38 -38.30
C TYR A 256 -2.16 27.43 -37.47
N LEU A 257 -2.65 27.89 -36.31
CA LEU A 257 -3.52 27.08 -35.45
C LEU A 257 -4.88 26.81 -36.11
N MET A 258 -5.46 27.77 -36.85
CA MET A 258 -6.71 27.52 -37.57
C MET A 258 -6.55 26.42 -38.62
N GLU A 259 -5.45 26.39 -39.36
CA GLU A 259 -5.19 25.33 -40.35
C GLU A 259 -5.03 23.96 -39.69
N ARG A 260 -4.36 23.89 -38.54
CA ARG A 260 -4.09 22.62 -37.83
C ARG A 260 -5.24 22.11 -36.99
N LEU A 261 -6.09 22.99 -36.46
CA LEU A 261 -7.19 22.62 -35.55
C LEU A 261 -8.50 22.34 -36.29
N VAL A 262 -8.67 22.77 -37.54
CA VAL A 262 -9.89 22.51 -38.30
C VAL A 262 -10.05 21.02 -38.55
N GLY A 263 -11.15 20.45 -38.04
CA GLY A 263 -11.44 19.02 -38.11
C GLY A 263 -10.63 18.15 -37.15
N ALA A 264 -9.77 18.75 -36.31
CA ALA A 264 -9.02 18.01 -35.31
C ALA A 264 -9.93 17.55 -34.15
N HIS A 265 -9.61 16.38 -33.62
CA HIS A 265 -10.28 15.84 -32.44
C HIS A 265 -9.49 16.18 -31.18
N THR A 266 -10.20 16.30 -30.06
CA THR A 266 -9.63 16.65 -28.75
C THR A 266 -10.24 15.78 -27.65
N LEU A 267 -9.72 15.91 -26.44
CA LEU A 267 -10.24 15.21 -25.27
C LEU A 267 -11.74 15.51 -25.06
N PRO A 268 -12.52 14.54 -24.57
CA PRO A 268 -13.88 14.81 -24.11
C PRO A 268 -13.90 15.89 -23.02
N VAL A 269 -14.86 16.82 -23.09
CA VAL A 269 -14.97 17.94 -22.14
C VAL A 269 -15.20 17.50 -20.69
N ASP A 270 -15.76 16.29 -20.50
CA ASP A 270 -16.05 15.69 -19.21
C ASP A 270 -15.00 14.65 -18.78
N PHE A 271 -13.86 14.56 -19.47
CA PHE A 271 -12.80 13.57 -19.23
C PHE A 271 -12.34 13.55 -17.76
N HIS A 272 -11.91 14.70 -17.21
CA HIS A 272 -11.43 14.77 -15.81
C HIS A 272 -12.55 14.58 -14.79
N VAL A 273 -13.78 14.94 -15.13
CA VAL A 273 -14.96 14.70 -14.26
C VAL A 273 -15.23 13.20 -14.16
N LYS A 274 -15.28 12.51 -15.30
CA LYS A 274 -15.42 11.06 -15.38
C LYS A 274 -14.26 10.33 -14.72
N MET A 275 -13.03 10.84 -14.86
CA MET A 275 -11.85 10.30 -14.18
C MET A 275 -12.06 10.34 -12.67
N ALA A 276 -12.39 11.51 -12.11
CA ALA A 276 -12.63 11.69 -10.69
C ALA A 276 -13.80 10.83 -10.18
N ASP A 277 -14.87 10.69 -10.96
CA ASP A 277 -16.03 9.87 -10.61
C ASP A 277 -15.70 8.37 -10.63
N SER A 278 -14.89 7.90 -11.58
CA SER A 278 -14.45 6.51 -11.66
C SER A 278 -13.48 6.09 -10.55
N LEU A 279 -12.81 7.06 -9.92
CA LEU A 279 -11.94 6.85 -8.76
C LEU A 279 -12.70 6.81 -7.42
N ARG A 280 -14.02 7.03 -7.42
CA ARG A 280 -14.82 6.97 -6.19
C ARG A 280 -14.86 5.55 -5.64
N CYS A 281 -14.50 5.42 -4.36
CA CYS A 281 -14.55 4.17 -3.64
C CYS A 281 -15.82 4.08 -2.76
N PRO A 282 -16.56 2.95 -2.76
CA PRO A 282 -17.70 2.74 -1.88
C PRO A 282 -17.29 2.51 -0.41
N PHE A 283 -16.02 2.16 -0.15
CA PHE A 283 -15.48 1.95 1.18
C PHE A 283 -14.91 3.25 1.76
N ARG A 284 -15.04 3.40 3.08
CA ARG A 284 -14.49 4.53 3.84
C ARG A 284 -13.81 4.01 5.10
N GLN A 285 -12.92 4.83 5.67
CA GLN A 285 -12.28 4.52 6.94
C GLN A 285 -13.31 4.22 8.03
N GLY A 286 -13.10 3.13 8.79
CA GLY A 286 -13.98 2.67 9.86
C GLY A 286 -15.04 1.65 9.45
N VAL A 287 -15.07 1.24 8.17
CA VAL A 287 -15.94 0.15 7.71
C VAL A 287 -15.34 -1.20 8.10
N ARG A 288 -16.15 -2.08 8.70
CA ARG A 288 -15.79 -3.46 9.07
C ARG A 288 -16.05 -4.42 7.94
N VAL A 289 -15.12 -5.34 7.69
CA VAL A 289 -15.14 -6.32 6.62
C VAL A 289 -14.63 -7.67 7.15
N GLU A 290 -15.00 -8.75 6.46
CA GLU A 290 -14.36 -10.05 6.63
C GLU A 290 -13.28 -10.22 5.55
N VAL A 291 -12.08 -10.64 5.94
CA VAL A 291 -10.97 -10.86 5.01
C VAL A 291 -10.23 -12.14 5.41
N VAL A 292 -9.60 -12.82 4.45
CA VAL A 292 -8.77 -14.01 4.73
C VAL A 292 -7.71 -13.72 5.80
N ASP A 293 -7.52 -14.64 6.75
CA ASP A 293 -6.51 -14.51 7.79
C ASP A 293 -5.13 -14.92 7.25
N ARG A 294 -4.20 -13.96 7.14
CA ARG A 294 -2.82 -14.25 6.68
C ARG A 294 -2.08 -15.26 7.54
N SER A 295 -2.46 -15.42 8.81
CA SER A 295 -1.86 -16.44 9.69
C SER A 295 -2.44 -17.84 9.48
N GLN A 296 -3.64 -17.94 8.90
CA GLN A 296 -4.33 -19.19 8.63
C GLN A 296 -5.38 -18.98 7.52
N VAL A 297 -5.01 -19.32 6.29
CA VAL A 297 -5.76 -19.03 5.06
C VAL A 297 -7.11 -19.75 4.95
N SER A 298 -7.33 -20.81 5.73
CA SER A 298 -8.59 -21.58 5.79
C SER A 298 -9.74 -20.88 6.53
N ARG A 299 -9.49 -19.70 7.11
CA ARG A 299 -10.52 -18.90 7.81
C ARG A 299 -10.45 -17.44 7.43
N THR A 300 -11.56 -16.74 7.63
CA THR A 300 -11.59 -15.27 7.61
C THR A 300 -11.40 -14.69 9.00
N ARG A 301 -11.14 -13.39 9.05
CA ARG A 301 -10.98 -12.60 10.27
C ARG A 301 -11.59 -11.22 10.03
N LEU A 302 -12.14 -10.63 11.10
CA LEU A 302 -12.68 -9.28 11.03
C LEU A 302 -11.56 -8.25 10.94
N ALA A 303 -11.73 -7.31 10.03
CA ALA A 303 -10.82 -6.20 9.82
C ALA A 303 -11.58 -4.90 9.58
N VAL A 304 -10.89 -3.77 9.79
CA VAL A 304 -11.40 -2.42 9.59
C VAL A 304 -10.60 -1.74 8.49
N VAL A 305 -11.31 -1.05 7.59
CA VAL A 305 -10.71 -0.19 6.58
C VAL A 305 -10.03 1.00 7.27
N ASP A 306 -8.72 1.10 7.14
CA ASP A 306 -7.93 2.23 7.66
C ASP A 306 -7.76 3.32 6.60
N THR A 307 -7.26 2.94 5.42
CA THR A 307 -6.90 3.87 4.35
C THR A 307 -7.39 3.34 3.00
N VAL A 308 -7.77 4.25 2.10
CA VAL A 308 -8.18 3.94 0.72
C VAL A 308 -7.34 4.78 -0.24
N VAL A 309 -6.68 4.15 -1.20
CA VAL A 309 -5.85 4.82 -2.22
C VAL A 309 -6.12 4.17 -3.57
N GLY A 310 -6.64 4.92 -4.54
CA GLY A 310 -6.89 4.39 -5.90
C GLY A 310 -7.82 3.17 -5.96
N GLY A 311 -8.63 2.95 -4.93
CA GLY A 311 -9.47 1.77 -4.79
C GLY A 311 -8.82 0.56 -4.09
N ARG A 312 -7.53 0.65 -3.76
CA ARG A 312 -6.85 -0.26 -2.83
C ARG A 312 -7.20 0.10 -1.40
N LEU A 313 -7.48 -0.92 -0.60
CA LEU A 313 -7.84 -0.82 0.80
C LEU A 313 -6.65 -1.29 1.65
N ARG A 314 -6.31 -0.50 2.66
CA ARG A 314 -5.48 -0.92 3.77
C ARG A 314 -6.39 -1.34 4.92
N LEU A 315 -6.34 -2.61 5.28
CA LEU A 315 -7.16 -3.20 6.33
C LEU A 315 -6.30 -3.50 7.56
N LEU A 316 -6.89 -3.29 8.73
CA LEU A 316 -6.30 -3.62 10.03
C LEU A 316 -7.20 -4.62 10.75
N TYR A 317 -6.65 -5.74 11.21
CA TYR A 317 -7.42 -6.70 12.01
C TYR A 317 -7.89 -6.07 13.32
N GLU A 318 -9.12 -6.40 13.75
CA GLU A 318 -9.73 -5.78 14.94
C GLU A 318 -8.99 -6.10 16.24
N ASP A 319 -8.44 -7.30 16.32
CA ASP A 319 -7.66 -7.83 17.44
C ASP A 319 -6.14 -7.61 17.25
N GLY A 320 -5.76 -6.58 16.47
CA GLY A 320 -4.38 -6.08 16.37
C GLY A 320 -3.38 -7.01 15.70
N GLY A 321 -3.81 -8.16 15.17
CA GLY A 321 -2.95 -8.99 14.35
C GLY A 321 -1.77 -9.62 15.10
N LEU A 322 -1.85 -9.98 16.38
CA LEU A 322 -0.67 -10.58 17.03
C LEU A 322 -0.30 -11.93 16.38
N GLY A 323 0.91 -12.04 15.84
CA GLY A 323 1.51 -13.30 15.41
C GLY A 323 1.85 -14.19 16.62
N PRO A 324 2.18 -15.47 16.41
CA PRO A 324 2.52 -16.42 17.49
C PRO A 324 3.69 -15.95 18.37
N SER A 325 4.56 -15.09 17.86
CA SER A 325 5.73 -14.49 18.51
C SER A 325 5.48 -13.12 19.16
N GLY A 326 4.25 -12.59 19.11
CA GLY A 326 3.92 -11.24 19.60
C GLY A 326 4.24 -10.10 18.62
N GLU A 327 4.59 -10.40 17.37
CA GLU A 327 4.72 -9.41 16.30
C GLU A 327 3.36 -8.89 15.84
N VAL A 328 3.25 -7.59 15.59
CA VAL A 328 2.04 -6.96 15.05
C VAL A 328 1.94 -7.30 13.56
N LEU A 329 1.03 -8.19 13.17
CA LEU A 329 0.66 -8.44 11.77
C LEU A 329 0.11 -7.13 11.21
N SER A 330 0.87 -6.59 10.27
CA SER A 330 1.15 -5.17 10.10
C SER A 330 0.11 -4.41 9.29
N ASP A 331 -0.58 -5.09 8.37
CA ASP A 331 -1.75 -4.64 7.62
C ASP A 331 -2.08 -5.70 6.55
N PHE A 332 -3.28 -5.59 5.97
CA PHE A 332 -3.67 -6.35 4.80
C PHE A 332 -4.04 -5.39 3.68
N TRP A 333 -3.33 -5.46 2.56
CA TRP A 333 -3.59 -4.63 1.38
C TRP A 333 -4.27 -5.46 0.30
N CYS A 334 -5.36 -4.96 -0.26
CA CYS A 334 -6.00 -5.55 -1.44
C CYS A 334 -6.84 -4.52 -2.18
N HIS A 335 -7.19 -4.80 -3.44
CA HIS A 335 -8.19 -3.99 -4.13
C HIS A 335 -9.60 -4.20 -3.54
N MET A 336 -10.49 -3.19 -3.63
CA MET A 336 -11.88 -3.30 -3.16
C MET A 336 -12.70 -4.40 -3.86
N GLN A 337 -12.22 -4.88 -5.01
CA GLN A 337 -12.82 -5.96 -5.80
C GLN A 337 -12.10 -7.31 -5.61
N SER A 338 -11.19 -7.40 -4.63
CA SER A 338 -10.46 -8.62 -4.32
C SER A 338 -11.42 -9.75 -3.94
N PRO A 339 -11.18 -10.99 -4.42
CA PRO A 339 -11.97 -12.14 -4.04
C PRO A 339 -11.77 -12.58 -2.58
N LEU A 340 -10.74 -12.03 -1.90
CA LEU A 340 -10.40 -12.33 -0.51
C LEU A 340 -11.18 -11.49 0.51
N LEU A 341 -12.00 -10.55 0.03
CA LEU A 341 -12.68 -9.53 0.81
C LEU A 341 -14.20 -9.72 0.75
N HIS A 342 -14.85 -9.79 1.91
CA HIS A 342 -16.25 -10.17 2.05
C HIS A 342 -17.04 -9.27 3.02
N PRO A 343 -18.37 -9.15 2.85
CA PRO A 343 -19.22 -8.42 3.80
C PRO A 343 -19.29 -9.15 5.15
N VAL A 344 -19.54 -8.41 6.22
CA VAL A 344 -19.78 -8.99 7.55
C VAL A 344 -20.99 -9.95 7.51
N GLY A 345 -20.84 -11.14 8.10
CA GLY A 345 -21.78 -12.25 8.05
C GLY A 345 -21.64 -13.14 6.81
N TRP A 346 -20.63 -12.93 5.96
CA TRP A 346 -20.41 -13.78 4.78
C TRP A 346 -20.00 -15.19 5.19
N SER A 347 -19.01 -15.34 6.06
CA SER A 347 -18.48 -16.65 6.46
C SER A 347 -19.56 -17.55 7.08
N GLU A 348 -20.35 -17.00 7.99
CA GLU A 348 -21.50 -17.71 8.59
C GLU A 348 -22.52 -18.12 7.53
N ARG A 349 -22.87 -17.21 6.60
CA ARG A 349 -23.85 -17.50 5.55
C ARG A 349 -23.37 -18.61 4.61
N VAL A 350 -22.10 -18.62 4.21
CA VAL A 350 -21.59 -19.61 3.24
C VAL A 350 -21.08 -20.89 3.89
N GLY A 351 -20.91 -20.92 5.21
CA GLY A 351 -20.33 -22.04 5.95
C GLY A 351 -18.79 -22.07 5.95
N HIS A 352 -18.16 -20.91 5.74
CA HIS A 352 -16.71 -20.72 5.85
C HIS A 352 -16.30 -20.43 7.30
N SER A 353 -15.12 -20.88 7.70
CA SER A 353 -14.60 -20.64 9.04
C SER A 353 -14.29 -19.16 9.27
N ILE A 354 -14.57 -18.65 10.46
CA ILE A 354 -14.23 -17.28 10.88
C ILE A 354 -13.54 -17.31 12.25
N LYS A 355 -12.47 -16.54 12.41
CA LYS A 355 -11.77 -16.38 13.69
C LYS A 355 -12.61 -15.52 14.64
N GLU A 356 -12.82 -16.00 15.87
CA GLU A 356 -13.37 -15.18 16.94
C GLU A 356 -12.44 -14.02 17.28
N THR A 357 -13.00 -12.82 17.45
CA THR A 357 -12.24 -11.61 17.76
C THR A 357 -11.76 -11.65 19.21
N ASP A 358 -10.44 -11.58 19.41
CA ASP A 358 -9.87 -11.45 20.75
C ASP A 358 -10.12 -10.05 21.32
N THR A 359 -10.97 -9.98 22.35
CA THR A 359 -11.36 -8.73 23.02
C THR A 359 -10.30 -8.19 23.98
N SER A 360 -9.22 -8.93 24.23
CA SER A 360 -8.13 -8.47 25.11
C SER A 360 -7.31 -7.35 24.48
N VAL A 361 -7.30 -7.23 23.14
CA VAL A 361 -6.54 -6.24 22.40
C VAL A 361 -7.38 -4.98 22.19
N ASN A 362 -6.85 -3.83 22.64
CA ASN A 362 -7.54 -2.54 22.51
C ASN A 362 -6.94 -1.67 21.39
N MET A 363 -7.64 -1.61 20.26
CA MET A 363 -7.26 -0.79 19.09
C MET A 363 -7.86 0.63 19.09
N SER A 364 -8.60 1.04 20.13
CA SER A 364 -9.33 2.33 20.18
C SER A 364 -8.45 3.57 20.02
N SER A 365 -7.14 3.46 20.32
CA SER A 365 -6.19 4.55 20.15
C SER A 365 -5.91 4.88 18.68
N HIS A 366 -6.08 3.91 17.77
CA HIS A 366 -5.77 4.04 16.36
C HIS A 366 -6.88 4.80 15.60
N PRO A 367 -6.55 5.77 14.71
CA PRO A 367 -7.54 6.63 14.05
C PRO A 367 -8.71 5.92 13.37
N ALA A 368 -8.44 4.78 12.72
CA ALA A 368 -9.47 3.95 12.07
C ALA A 368 -10.56 3.44 13.02
N PHE A 369 -10.24 3.27 14.32
CA PHE A 369 -11.10 2.70 15.34
C PHE A 369 -11.70 3.77 16.29
N ARG A 370 -11.37 5.06 16.09
CA ARG A 370 -11.92 6.16 16.91
C ARG A 370 -13.35 6.55 16.55
N LYS A 371 -13.83 6.11 15.39
CA LYS A 371 -15.18 6.41 14.90
C LYS A 371 -16.10 5.23 15.20
N VAL A 372 -17.42 5.50 15.18
CA VAL A 372 -18.42 4.42 15.18
C VAL A 372 -18.12 3.52 14.00
N LEU A 373 -17.84 2.25 14.30
CA LEU A 373 -17.58 1.26 13.27
C LEU A 373 -18.89 0.90 12.58
N HIS A 374 -18.85 0.78 11.26
CA HIS A 374 -20.01 0.41 10.46
C HIS A 374 -19.74 -0.92 9.77
N ASN A 375 -20.65 -1.88 9.90
CA ASN A 375 -20.55 -3.12 9.14
C ASN A 375 -20.69 -2.83 7.65
N SER A 376 -19.85 -3.46 6.84
CA SER A 376 -19.97 -3.43 5.38
C SER A 376 -21.26 -4.11 4.92
N VAL A 377 -21.75 -3.69 3.75
CA VAL A 377 -22.99 -4.17 3.16
C VAL A 377 -22.73 -4.83 1.80
N PRO A 378 -23.46 -5.90 1.43
CA PRO A 378 -23.11 -6.72 0.26
C PRO A 378 -23.00 -5.97 -1.08
N HIS A 379 -23.75 -4.88 -1.28
CA HIS A 379 -23.72 -4.11 -2.53
C HIS A 379 -22.43 -3.30 -2.73
N GLN A 380 -21.59 -3.14 -1.70
CA GLN A 380 -20.27 -2.50 -1.83
C GLN A 380 -19.23 -3.43 -2.47
N PHE A 381 -19.50 -4.73 -2.55
CA PHE A 381 -18.57 -5.74 -3.02
C PHE A 381 -18.83 -6.12 -4.48
N ARG A 382 -17.80 -6.64 -5.15
CA ARG A 382 -17.93 -7.18 -6.51
C ARG A 382 -18.95 -8.32 -6.50
N LYS A 383 -19.96 -8.21 -7.36
CA LYS A 383 -20.90 -9.31 -7.60
C LYS A 383 -20.18 -10.41 -8.39
N LEU A 384 -20.17 -11.61 -7.82
CA LEU A 384 -19.66 -12.80 -8.51
C LEU A 384 -20.69 -13.37 -9.47
N ARG A 385 -20.22 -14.19 -10.41
CA ARG A 385 -21.08 -14.91 -11.35
C ARG A 385 -21.93 -15.90 -10.58
N THR A 386 -23.24 -15.90 -10.78
CA THR A 386 -24.13 -16.93 -10.21
C THR A 386 -23.80 -18.29 -10.84
N VAL A 387 -23.58 -19.30 -10.00
CA VAL A 387 -23.31 -20.68 -10.42
C VAL A 387 -24.43 -21.59 -9.91
N TYR A 388 -24.89 -22.51 -10.77
CA TYR A 388 -25.91 -23.48 -10.42
C TYR A 388 -25.26 -24.70 -9.74
N MET A 389 -25.58 -24.93 -8.47
CA MET A 389 -25.06 -26.04 -7.67
C MET A 389 -25.96 -27.29 -7.77
N GLY A 390 -26.20 -27.77 -8.99
CA GLY A 390 -26.95 -29.02 -9.23
C GLY A 390 -26.05 -30.26 -9.25
N ASP A 391 -26.58 -31.36 -9.76
CA ASP A 391 -25.94 -32.70 -9.80
C ASP A 391 -24.58 -32.78 -10.53
N THR A 392 -24.15 -31.70 -11.20
CA THR A 392 -22.87 -31.62 -11.91
C THR A 392 -21.90 -30.63 -11.26
N PHE A 393 -22.17 -30.17 -10.04
CA PHE A 393 -21.28 -29.27 -9.31
C PHE A 393 -20.06 -30.04 -8.75
N PHE A 394 -19.12 -29.33 -8.14
CA PHE A 394 -17.97 -29.94 -7.48
C PHE A 394 -18.40 -30.86 -6.33
N GLU A 395 -17.64 -31.92 -6.14
CA GLU A 395 -17.76 -32.85 -5.01
C GLU A 395 -16.42 -32.97 -4.27
N GLU A 396 -16.49 -33.33 -2.98
CA GLU A 396 -15.30 -33.57 -2.18
C GLU A 396 -14.46 -34.72 -2.77
N GLY A 397 -13.15 -34.53 -2.84
CA GLY A 397 -12.20 -35.47 -3.42
C GLY A 397 -11.90 -35.24 -4.90
N MET A 398 -12.72 -34.46 -5.63
CA MET A 398 -12.46 -34.11 -7.03
C MET A 398 -11.09 -33.44 -7.19
N LYS A 399 -10.37 -33.84 -8.24
CA LYS A 399 -9.05 -33.30 -8.59
C LYS A 399 -9.15 -32.16 -9.59
N LEU A 400 -8.28 -31.17 -9.42
CA LEU A 400 -8.14 -30.00 -10.29
C LEU A 400 -6.70 -29.47 -10.25
N GLU A 401 -6.41 -28.51 -11.11
CA GLU A 401 -5.16 -27.72 -11.06
C GLU A 401 -5.47 -26.35 -10.45
N ALA A 402 -4.61 -25.82 -9.60
CA ALA A 402 -4.84 -24.50 -8.99
C ALA A 402 -3.55 -23.70 -8.85
N ILE A 403 -3.65 -22.37 -8.98
CA ILE A 403 -2.57 -21.45 -8.61
C ILE A 403 -2.40 -21.52 -7.09
N ASP A 404 -1.17 -21.73 -6.64
CA ASP A 404 -0.83 -21.77 -5.22
C ASP A 404 -0.87 -20.35 -4.62
N PRO A 405 -1.77 -20.04 -3.66
CA PRO A 405 -1.87 -18.71 -3.08
C PRO A 405 -0.65 -18.31 -2.23
N LEU A 406 0.17 -19.26 -1.81
CA LEU A 406 1.42 -19.01 -1.08
C LEU A 406 2.63 -18.94 -2.01
N ASN A 407 2.48 -19.34 -3.27
CA ASN A 407 3.50 -19.21 -4.30
C ASN A 407 2.84 -19.06 -5.69
N LEU A 408 2.50 -17.83 -6.05
CA LEU A 408 1.70 -17.55 -7.24
C LEU A 408 2.42 -17.82 -8.58
N GLY A 409 3.72 -18.12 -8.55
CA GLY A 409 4.45 -18.59 -9.74
C GLY A 409 4.13 -20.04 -10.11
N ASN A 410 3.59 -20.80 -9.16
CA ASN A 410 3.31 -22.22 -9.31
C ASN A 410 1.83 -22.50 -9.55
N ILE A 411 1.58 -23.42 -10.49
CA ILE A 411 0.30 -24.10 -10.63
C ILE A 411 0.50 -25.53 -10.15
N CYS A 412 -0.31 -25.97 -9.21
CA CYS A 412 -0.14 -27.22 -8.48
C CYS A 412 -1.33 -28.16 -8.72
N VAL A 413 -1.10 -29.46 -8.47
CA VAL A 413 -2.19 -30.43 -8.31
C VAL A 413 -2.95 -30.12 -7.02
N ALA A 414 -4.27 -30.07 -7.10
CA ALA A 414 -5.12 -29.71 -5.99
C ALA A 414 -6.39 -30.58 -5.91
N SER A 415 -6.97 -30.62 -4.71
CA SER A 415 -8.18 -31.38 -4.41
C SER A 415 -9.27 -30.49 -3.81
N VAL A 416 -10.52 -30.72 -4.21
CA VAL A 416 -11.68 -30.17 -3.49
C VAL A 416 -11.79 -30.88 -2.15
N ARG A 417 -11.71 -30.11 -1.07
CA ARG A 417 -11.76 -30.61 0.31
C ARG A 417 -13.12 -30.43 0.96
N LYS A 418 -13.82 -29.34 0.61
CA LYS A 418 -15.16 -29.04 1.12
C LYS A 418 -15.94 -28.21 0.11
N VAL A 419 -17.22 -28.48 -0.03
CA VAL A 419 -18.14 -27.64 -0.82
C VAL A 419 -18.92 -26.71 0.12
N LEU A 420 -18.92 -25.41 -0.19
CA LEU A 420 -19.62 -24.38 0.57
C LEU A 420 -20.84 -23.86 -0.20
N LEU A 421 -21.67 -23.03 0.43
CA LEU A 421 -22.81 -22.40 -0.23
C LEU A 421 -22.35 -21.28 -1.19
N ASP A 422 -23.28 -20.74 -1.97
CA ASP A 422 -23.05 -19.64 -2.92
C ASP A 422 -21.95 -19.93 -3.97
N GLY A 423 -21.67 -21.20 -4.26
CA GLY A 423 -20.69 -21.63 -5.25
C GLY A 423 -19.23 -21.58 -4.78
N TYR A 424 -18.97 -21.44 -3.49
CA TYR A 424 -17.62 -21.50 -2.92
C TYR A 424 -17.18 -22.95 -2.66
N ILE A 425 -15.88 -23.19 -2.72
CA ILE A 425 -15.24 -24.46 -2.45
C ILE A 425 -13.93 -24.24 -1.68
N MET A 426 -13.61 -25.15 -0.76
CA MET A 426 -12.30 -25.23 -0.12
C MET A 426 -11.42 -26.19 -0.90
N VAL A 427 -10.22 -25.74 -1.26
CA VAL A 427 -9.26 -26.47 -2.08
C VAL A 427 -7.95 -26.64 -1.31
N GLY A 428 -7.43 -27.86 -1.25
CA GLY A 428 -6.11 -28.17 -0.69
C GLY A 428 -5.11 -28.47 -1.80
N ILE A 429 -3.86 -28.03 -1.64
CA ILE A 429 -2.76 -28.33 -2.57
C ILE A 429 -2.15 -29.69 -2.18
N ASP A 430 -2.19 -30.64 -3.09
CA ASP A 430 -1.83 -32.02 -2.77
C ASP A 430 -0.31 -32.15 -2.47
N GLY A 431 0.03 -32.90 -1.41
CA GLY A 431 1.42 -33.22 -1.03
C GLY A 431 2.13 -32.19 -0.15
N VAL A 432 1.55 -31.02 0.07
CA VAL A 432 2.03 -30.01 1.04
C VAL A 432 1.10 -29.93 2.25
N GLU A 433 0.07 -30.80 2.30
CA GLU A 433 -0.99 -30.69 3.29
C GLU A 433 -0.52 -31.03 4.71
N ILE A 434 -0.87 -30.17 5.67
CA ILE A 434 -0.61 -30.36 7.11
C ILE A 434 -1.55 -31.42 7.69
N GLY A 435 -2.72 -31.63 7.05
CA GLY A 435 -3.69 -32.68 7.38
C GLY A 435 -4.79 -32.26 8.37
N ASP A 436 -4.66 -31.09 8.99
CA ASP A 436 -5.68 -30.50 9.90
C ASP A 436 -6.66 -29.55 9.17
N GLY A 437 -6.45 -29.33 7.87
CA GLY A 437 -7.25 -28.45 7.02
C GLY A 437 -6.97 -26.96 7.19
N SER A 438 -5.94 -26.60 7.97
CA SER A 438 -5.57 -25.20 8.22
C SER A 438 -5.04 -24.46 6.98
N ASP A 439 -4.58 -25.23 6.00
CA ASP A 439 -3.96 -24.83 4.73
C ASP A 439 -4.91 -24.87 3.54
N TRP A 440 -6.21 -25.15 3.76
CA TRP A 440 -7.19 -25.11 2.68
C TRP A 440 -7.50 -23.67 2.27
N PHE A 441 -7.58 -23.44 0.97
CA PHE A 441 -7.89 -22.13 0.40
C PHE A 441 -9.32 -22.08 -0.11
N CYS A 442 -10.00 -20.96 0.12
CA CYS A 442 -11.35 -20.76 -0.40
C CYS A 442 -11.29 -20.14 -1.80
N TYR A 443 -11.89 -20.84 -2.76
CA TYR A 443 -12.12 -20.34 -4.12
C TYR A 443 -13.60 -20.36 -4.44
N HIS A 444 -14.06 -19.41 -5.26
CA HIS A 444 -15.37 -19.51 -5.89
C HIS A 444 -15.26 -20.38 -7.16
N ALA A 445 -16.31 -21.12 -7.51
CA ALA A 445 -16.36 -21.98 -8.70
C ALA A 445 -16.11 -21.23 -10.03
N SER A 446 -16.31 -19.91 -10.05
CA SER A 446 -15.98 -19.05 -11.20
C SER A 446 -14.58 -18.42 -11.12
N SER A 447 -13.75 -18.82 -10.16
CA SER A 447 -12.38 -18.33 -10.02
C SER A 447 -11.55 -18.79 -11.21
N HIS A 448 -10.70 -17.90 -11.72
CA HIS A 448 -9.75 -18.24 -12.78
C HIS A 448 -8.48 -18.91 -12.24
N ALA A 449 -8.33 -18.93 -10.92
CA ALA A 449 -7.20 -19.59 -10.25
C ALA A 449 -7.40 -21.10 -10.09
N ILE A 450 -8.59 -21.62 -10.40
CA ILE A 450 -8.87 -23.07 -10.48
C ILE A 450 -9.01 -23.46 -11.95
N LEU A 451 -8.36 -24.55 -12.33
CA LEU A 451 -8.09 -24.95 -13.70
C LEU A 451 -8.41 -26.44 -13.90
N PRO A 452 -8.82 -26.84 -15.11
CA PRO A 452 -9.15 -28.24 -15.37
C PRO A 452 -7.89 -29.09 -15.34
N VAL A 453 -8.06 -30.35 -14.98
CA VAL A 453 -6.99 -31.33 -15.10
C VAL A 453 -6.53 -31.42 -16.56
N GLY A 454 -5.21 -31.33 -16.76
CA GLY A 454 -4.55 -31.29 -18.06
C GLY A 454 -4.40 -29.87 -18.62
N TYR A 455 -4.81 -28.81 -17.89
CA TYR A 455 -4.66 -27.44 -18.37
C TYR A 455 -3.20 -27.07 -18.56
N CYS A 456 -2.34 -27.36 -17.59
CA CYS A 456 -0.91 -27.09 -17.67
C CYS A 456 -0.26 -27.84 -18.84
N GLU A 457 -0.53 -29.13 -18.99
CA GLU A 457 0.01 -29.96 -20.08
C GLU A 457 -0.42 -29.43 -21.46
N ASN A 458 -1.71 -29.14 -21.64
CA ASN A 458 -2.25 -28.64 -22.91
C ASN A 458 -1.74 -27.25 -23.31
N ASN A 459 -1.17 -26.50 -22.37
CA ASN A 459 -0.72 -25.13 -22.58
C ASN A 459 0.79 -24.96 -22.35
N ASP A 460 1.58 -26.03 -22.25
CA ASP A 460 3.03 -25.96 -21.98
C ASP A 460 3.37 -25.16 -20.70
N ILE A 461 2.58 -25.29 -19.63
CA ILE A 461 2.89 -24.73 -18.31
C ILE A 461 3.53 -25.84 -17.45
N PRO A 462 4.64 -25.57 -16.74
CA PRO A 462 5.19 -26.52 -15.78
C PRO A 462 4.23 -26.70 -14.60
N LEU A 463 3.69 -27.91 -14.44
CA LEU A 463 2.85 -28.28 -13.31
C LEU A 463 3.72 -28.71 -12.13
N THR A 464 3.49 -28.13 -10.96
CA THR A 464 4.13 -28.54 -9.71
C THR A 464 3.46 -29.81 -9.18
N LEU A 465 4.22 -30.90 -9.16
CA LEU A 465 3.74 -32.20 -8.69
C LEU A 465 3.99 -32.38 -7.18
N PRO A 466 3.10 -33.10 -6.48
CA PRO A 466 3.32 -33.53 -5.11
C PRO A 466 4.66 -34.28 -4.95
N PRO A 467 5.42 -34.05 -3.86
CA PRO A 467 6.72 -34.71 -3.63
C PRO A 467 6.67 -36.25 -3.68
N ALA A 468 5.55 -36.84 -3.25
CA ALA A 468 5.32 -38.29 -3.30
C ALA A 468 5.26 -38.84 -4.74
N ILE A 469 4.81 -38.04 -5.71
CA ILE A 469 4.68 -38.41 -7.12
C ILE A 469 5.98 -38.12 -7.88
N TYR A 470 6.76 -37.11 -7.45
CA TYR A 470 8.05 -36.77 -8.05
C TYR A 470 9.05 -37.93 -8.08
N ASN A 471 9.03 -38.79 -7.06
CA ASN A 471 9.91 -39.97 -6.97
C ASN A 471 9.45 -41.16 -7.83
N MET A 472 8.25 -41.14 -8.39
CA MET A 472 7.64 -42.27 -9.08
C MET A 472 7.15 -41.84 -10.47
N LEU A 473 8.09 -41.83 -11.43
CA LEU A 473 7.96 -41.63 -12.88
C LEU A 473 6.61 -41.05 -13.38
N MET A 474 6.67 -39.88 -14.03
CA MET A 474 5.61 -39.10 -14.73
C MET A 474 4.41 -39.88 -15.33
N HIS A 475 4.57 -41.14 -15.72
CA HIS A 475 3.48 -42.03 -16.17
C HIS A 475 2.38 -42.28 -15.11
N MET A 476 2.59 -42.01 -13.82
CA MET A 476 1.53 -42.18 -12.80
C MET A 476 0.49 -41.05 -12.77
N TRP A 477 0.76 -39.87 -13.35
CA TRP A 477 -0.21 -38.78 -13.33
C TRP A 477 -1.48 -39.15 -14.09
N VAL A 478 -1.33 -39.83 -15.24
CA VAL A 478 -2.45 -40.39 -16.02
C VAL A 478 -3.30 -41.37 -15.18
N TYR A 479 -2.69 -42.23 -14.36
CA TYR A 479 -3.41 -43.15 -13.46
C TYR A 479 -4.03 -42.45 -12.23
N TYR A 480 -3.36 -41.42 -11.69
CA TYR A 480 -3.84 -40.60 -10.59
C TYR A 480 -5.09 -39.78 -10.99
N VAL A 481 -5.12 -39.30 -12.24
CA VAL A 481 -6.23 -38.53 -12.83
C VAL A 481 -7.40 -39.43 -13.25
N LEU A 482 -7.15 -40.58 -13.86
CA LEU A 482 -8.19 -41.52 -14.33
C LEU A 482 -9.05 -42.10 -13.19
N SER A 483 -8.55 -42.12 -11.96
CA SER A 483 -9.27 -42.62 -10.79
C SER A 483 -10.15 -41.57 -10.09
N SER A 484 -10.04 -40.29 -10.46
CA SER A 484 -10.66 -39.16 -9.74
C SER A 484 -11.24 -38.07 -10.68
N SER A 485 -11.61 -38.46 -11.91
CA SER A 485 -11.99 -37.55 -13.00
C SER A 485 -13.04 -36.50 -12.61
N CYS A 486 -12.74 -35.24 -12.92
CA CYS A 486 -13.62 -34.10 -12.72
C CYS A 486 -14.85 -34.15 -13.66
N GLY A 487 -16.01 -33.69 -13.18
CA GLY A 487 -17.21 -33.55 -13.99
C GLY A 487 -17.12 -32.42 -15.05
N PRO A 488 -18.00 -32.41 -16.06
CA PRO A 488 -17.99 -31.50 -17.21
C PRO A 488 -18.22 -30.00 -16.91
N SER A 489 -18.35 -29.61 -15.63
CA SER A 489 -18.70 -28.27 -15.19
C SER A 489 -17.55 -27.26 -15.30
N LEU A 490 -16.29 -27.68 -15.17
CA LEU A 490 -15.14 -26.78 -15.32
C LEU A 490 -14.85 -26.40 -16.78
N ILE A 491 -15.11 -27.32 -17.72
CA ILE A 491 -14.85 -27.15 -19.15
C ILE A 491 -15.74 -26.05 -19.77
N ARG A 492 -16.95 -25.85 -19.25
CA ARG A 492 -17.87 -24.79 -19.74
C ARG A 492 -17.55 -23.39 -19.21
N LEU A 493 -16.78 -23.28 -18.13
CA LEU A 493 -16.43 -21.99 -17.53
C LEU A 493 -15.09 -21.44 -18.04
N SER A 494 -14.20 -22.30 -18.53
CA SER A 494 -12.85 -21.95 -19.02
C SER A 494 -12.80 -21.51 -20.49
N GLN A 495 -13.85 -21.76 -21.27
CA GLN A 495 -13.87 -21.46 -22.71
C GLN A 495 -14.49 -20.09 -23.00
N GLY A 496 -13.63 -19.10 -23.09
CA GLY A 496 -13.88 -17.87 -23.81
C GLY A 496 -12.55 -17.23 -24.13
N ASP A 497 -12.16 -17.25 -25.41
CA ASP A 497 -11.11 -16.38 -25.91
C ASP A 497 -11.59 -14.94 -25.70
N VAL A 498 -11.17 -14.36 -24.58
CA VAL A 498 -11.53 -12.99 -24.24
C VAL A 498 -10.45 -12.17 -24.89
N GLY A 499 -10.77 -11.48 -25.98
CA GLY A 499 -9.91 -10.49 -26.62
C GLY A 499 -9.56 -9.36 -25.65
N HIS A 500 -8.69 -9.68 -24.68
CA HIS A 500 -8.35 -8.87 -23.52
C HIS A 500 -7.25 -7.86 -23.84
N GLY A 501 -6.69 -7.89 -25.06
CA GLY A 501 -5.72 -6.91 -25.55
C GLY A 501 -4.29 -7.09 -25.07
N PHE A 502 -4.04 -7.83 -23.98
CA PHE A 502 -2.68 -8.16 -23.54
C PHE A 502 -1.89 -9.00 -24.55
N THR A 503 -0.62 -8.66 -24.73
CA THR A 503 0.37 -9.45 -25.47
C THR A 503 1.66 -9.58 -24.67
N SER A 504 2.46 -10.61 -24.96
CA SER A 504 3.80 -10.75 -24.39
C SER A 504 4.66 -9.52 -24.70
N GLY A 505 5.46 -9.10 -23.72
CA GLY A 505 6.31 -7.91 -23.77
C GLY A 505 5.64 -6.61 -23.32
N MET A 506 4.32 -6.58 -23.12
CA MET A 506 3.64 -5.36 -22.66
C MET A 506 4.02 -4.98 -21.23
N LYS A 507 4.32 -3.70 -21.01
CA LYS A 507 4.59 -3.10 -19.71
C LYS A 507 3.31 -2.71 -18.98
N LEU A 508 3.30 -2.89 -17.66
CA LEU A 508 2.19 -2.51 -16.78
C LEU A 508 2.71 -2.28 -15.35
N GLU A 509 1.83 -1.81 -14.47
CA GLU A 509 2.06 -1.72 -13.03
C GLU A 509 1.37 -2.91 -12.36
N ALA A 510 2.08 -3.73 -11.58
CA ALA A 510 1.51 -4.92 -10.94
C ALA A 510 1.75 -4.91 -9.43
N VAL A 511 0.76 -5.35 -8.67
CA VAL A 511 0.93 -5.62 -7.24
C VAL A 511 1.78 -6.87 -7.08
N ASP A 512 2.74 -6.83 -6.15
CA ASP A 512 3.37 -8.06 -5.68
C ASP A 512 2.40 -8.77 -4.73
N LEU A 513 1.83 -9.91 -5.13
CA LEU A 513 0.82 -10.61 -4.34
C LEU A 513 1.40 -11.27 -3.08
N MET A 514 2.73 -11.42 -2.98
CA MET A 514 3.42 -11.85 -1.75
C MET A 514 3.60 -10.68 -0.77
N GLU A 515 3.81 -9.46 -1.29
CA GLU A 515 3.83 -8.23 -0.51
C GLU A 515 2.84 -7.17 -1.07
N PRO A 516 1.52 -7.31 -0.83
CA PRO A 516 0.47 -6.53 -1.53
C PRO A 516 0.48 -5.01 -1.31
N ARG A 517 1.38 -4.52 -0.44
CA ARG A 517 1.68 -3.10 -0.26
C ARG A 517 2.46 -2.55 -1.46
N LEU A 518 3.27 -3.35 -2.13
CA LEU A 518 4.09 -2.93 -3.25
C LEU A 518 3.31 -2.99 -4.56
N VAL A 519 3.44 -1.92 -5.34
CA VAL A 519 3.08 -1.91 -6.76
C VAL A 519 4.36 -1.66 -7.53
N CYS A 520 4.67 -2.53 -8.47
CA CYS A 520 5.97 -2.66 -9.12
C CYS A 520 5.84 -2.49 -10.64
N VAL A 521 6.93 -2.08 -11.26
CA VAL A 521 7.08 -2.12 -12.72
C VAL A 521 7.15 -3.59 -13.16
N ALA A 522 6.27 -3.98 -14.07
CA ALA A 522 6.17 -5.36 -14.52
C ALA A 522 5.96 -5.48 -16.03
N THR A 523 6.26 -6.67 -16.54
CA THR A 523 6.12 -7.05 -17.94
C THR A 523 5.25 -8.29 -18.05
N VAL A 524 4.33 -8.32 -19.01
CA VAL A 524 3.63 -9.55 -19.40
C VAL A 524 4.62 -10.48 -20.09
N ARG A 525 5.12 -11.49 -19.38
CA ARG A 525 6.07 -12.46 -19.93
C ARG A 525 5.36 -13.43 -20.87
N ARG A 526 4.19 -13.94 -20.46
CA ARG A 526 3.43 -14.93 -21.21
C ARG A 526 1.93 -14.70 -21.10
N CYS A 527 1.20 -15.03 -22.16
CA CYS A 527 -0.27 -15.05 -22.19
C CYS A 527 -0.72 -16.48 -22.53
N VAL A 528 -1.61 -17.06 -21.72
CA VAL A 528 -2.15 -18.41 -21.91
C VAL A 528 -3.65 -18.37 -21.71
N GLY A 529 -4.40 -18.27 -22.81
CA GLY A 529 -5.83 -17.97 -22.75
C GLY A 529 -6.05 -16.70 -21.94
N ARG A 530 -6.70 -16.81 -20.78
CA ARG A 530 -6.94 -15.67 -19.87
C ARG A 530 -5.86 -15.43 -18.83
N LEU A 531 -4.95 -16.38 -18.62
CA LEU A 531 -3.88 -16.27 -17.63
C LEU A 531 -2.69 -15.50 -18.19
N LEU A 532 -2.14 -14.61 -17.38
CA LEU A 532 -0.96 -13.84 -17.66
C LEU A 532 0.14 -14.28 -16.69
N LEU A 533 1.33 -14.58 -17.21
CA LEU A 533 2.54 -14.69 -16.39
C LEU A 533 3.20 -13.33 -16.36
N LEU A 534 3.24 -12.71 -15.18
CA LEU A 534 3.87 -11.41 -14.98
C LEU A 534 5.29 -11.59 -14.47
N HIS A 535 6.20 -10.82 -15.06
CA HIS A 535 7.57 -10.69 -14.63
C HIS A 535 7.77 -9.33 -13.98
N PHE A 536 8.42 -9.28 -12.82
CA PHE A 536 8.78 -8.02 -12.16
C PHE A 536 10.16 -7.56 -12.63
N ASP A 537 10.22 -6.41 -13.27
CA ASP A 537 11.42 -5.99 -13.99
C ASP A 537 12.62 -5.81 -13.05
N GLY A 538 13.73 -6.46 -13.37
CA GLY A 538 14.96 -6.42 -12.57
C GLY A 538 15.02 -7.44 -11.43
N TRP A 539 13.99 -8.27 -11.28
CA TRP A 539 13.99 -9.44 -10.40
C TRP A 539 14.20 -10.73 -11.20
N GLU A 540 14.51 -11.81 -10.49
CA GLU A 540 14.68 -13.11 -11.10
C GLU A 540 13.33 -13.77 -11.47
N PRO A 541 13.29 -14.62 -12.53
CA PRO A 541 12.10 -15.36 -12.97
C PRO A 541 11.29 -16.10 -11.90
N GLU A 542 11.91 -16.48 -10.79
CA GLU A 542 11.29 -17.22 -9.69
C GLU A 542 10.24 -16.39 -8.94
N PHE A 543 10.29 -15.06 -9.09
CA PHE A 543 9.30 -14.14 -8.56
C PHE A 543 8.14 -13.87 -9.53
N ASP A 544 8.13 -14.48 -10.72
CA ASP A 544 7.05 -14.31 -11.68
C ASP A 544 5.73 -14.85 -11.10
N GLN A 545 4.62 -14.17 -11.38
CA GLN A 545 3.31 -14.50 -10.78
C GLN A 545 2.24 -14.72 -11.86
N TRP A 546 1.46 -15.79 -11.71
CA TRP A 546 0.28 -16.04 -12.54
C TRP A 546 -0.92 -15.22 -12.04
N VAL A 547 -1.54 -14.48 -12.96
CA VAL A 547 -2.74 -13.69 -12.67
C VAL A 547 -3.77 -13.82 -13.81
N ASP A 548 -5.05 -13.64 -13.50
CA ASP A 548 -6.08 -13.50 -14.53
C ASP A 548 -5.97 -12.13 -15.21
N CYS A 549 -6.27 -12.06 -16.51
CA CYS A 549 -6.27 -10.81 -17.27
C CYS A 549 -7.28 -9.77 -16.77
N GLN A 550 -8.26 -10.15 -15.96
CA GLN A 550 -9.19 -9.24 -15.28
C GLN A 550 -8.93 -9.14 -13.78
N SER A 551 -7.73 -9.50 -13.34
CA SER A 551 -7.27 -9.29 -11.97
C SER A 551 -7.40 -7.80 -11.59
N PRO A 552 -7.91 -7.48 -10.39
CA PRO A 552 -7.95 -6.12 -9.88
C PRO A 552 -6.60 -5.62 -9.33
N GLU A 553 -5.56 -6.45 -9.46
CA GLU A 553 -4.22 -6.24 -8.88
C GLU A 553 -3.17 -5.88 -9.96
N ILE A 554 -3.60 -5.63 -11.20
CA ILE A 554 -2.78 -5.17 -12.32
C ILE A 554 -3.33 -3.85 -12.85
N TYR A 555 -2.47 -2.91 -13.21
CA TYR A 555 -2.85 -1.54 -13.55
C TYR A 555 -2.13 -1.03 -14.81
N PRO A 556 -2.75 -0.12 -15.57
CA PRO A 556 -2.08 0.54 -16.69
C PRO A 556 -0.88 1.38 -16.22
N VAL A 557 0.09 1.57 -17.11
CA VAL A 557 1.20 2.51 -16.90
C VAL A 557 0.66 3.91 -16.54
N GLY A 558 1.16 4.51 -15.46
CA GLY A 558 0.75 5.82 -14.97
C GLY A 558 -0.40 5.80 -13.96
N TRP A 559 -0.89 4.62 -13.55
CA TRP A 559 -1.93 4.51 -12.53
C TRP A 559 -1.47 4.99 -11.15
N CYS A 560 -0.25 4.60 -10.73
CA CYS A 560 0.35 5.05 -9.48
C CYS A 560 0.46 6.58 -9.42
N GLU A 561 0.82 7.21 -10.54
CA GLU A 561 0.94 8.67 -10.67
C GLU A 561 -0.41 9.39 -10.49
N ILE A 562 -1.49 8.89 -11.11
CA ILE A 562 -2.83 9.50 -10.98
C ILE A 562 -3.40 9.30 -9.57
N THR A 563 -3.19 8.12 -8.99
CA THR A 563 -3.77 7.77 -7.68
C THR A 563 -2.94 8.25 -6.49
N GLY A 564 -1.70 8.69 -6.74
CA GLY A 564 -0.73 9.02 -5.71
C GLY A 564 -0.16 7.80 -4.98
N TYR A 565 -0.31 6.59 -5.54
CA TYR A 565 0.30 5.38 -5.01
C TYR A 565 1.80 5.33 -5.34
N GLN A 566 2.60 4.70 -4.49
CA GLN A 566 4.04 4.60 -4.71
C GLN A 566 4.38 3.42 -5.64
N LEU A 567 4.97 3.72 -6.79
CA LEU A 567 5.52 2.73 -7.72
C LEU A 567 6.94 2.34 -7.33
N GLN A 568 7.23 1.04 -7.32
CA GLN A 568 8.58 0.49 -7.13
C GLN A 568 9.31 0.42 -8.47
N PRO A 569 10.48 1.07 -8.60
CA PRO A 569 11.31 0.98 -9.81
C PRO A 569 11.87 -0.43 -10.01
N PRO A 570 12.26 -0.77 -11.25
CA PRO A 570 13.09 -1.94 -11.51
C PRO A 570 14.38 -1.88 -10.70
N ILE A 571 14.80 -3.02 -10.16
CA ILE A 571 16.06 -3.12 -9.46
C ILE A 571 17.19 -3.17 -10.50
N GLY A 572 17.99 -2.10 -10.54
CA GLY A 572 19.23 -2.11 -11.31
C GLY A 572 20.31 -2.95 -10.62
N PRO A 573 21.35 -3.40 -11.35
CA PRO A 573 22.41 -4.29 -10.83
C PRO A 573 23.15 -3.74 -9.58
N GLY A 574 23.06 -2.44 -9.28
CA GLY A 574 23.66 -1.82 -8.08
C GLY A 574 22.79 -1.82 -6.82
N LYS A 575 21.48 -2.12 -6.91
CA LYS A 575 20.54 -2.10 -5.76
C LYS A 575 20.42 -3.46 -5.05
N ILE A 576 20.76 -4.55 -5.74
CA ILE A 576 20.79 -5.92 -5.18
C ILE A 576 21.70 -5.96 -3.95
N ILE A 577 22.86 -5.30 -4.01
CA ILE A 577 23.81 -5.25 -2.88
C ILE A 577 23.19 -4.57 -1.66
N VAL A 578 22.42 -3.49 -1.82
CA VAL A 578 21.85 -2.73 -0.69
C VAL A 578 20.71 -3.50 -0.03
N ILE A 579 19.84 -4.14 -0.81
CA ILE A 579 18.74 -4.95 -0.27
C ILE A 579 19.30 -6.22 0.38
N PHE A 580 20.30 -6.86 -0.24
CA PHE A 580 20.98 -8.02 0.34
C PHE A 580 21.74 -7.66 1.63
N MET A 581 22.37 -6.47 1.70
CA MET A 581 22.98 -5.97 2.93
C MET A 581 21.94 -5.69 4.02
N GLN A 582 20.77 -5.15 3.66
CA GLN A 582 19.68 -4.88 4.62
C GLN A 582 19.05 -6.18 5.13
N SER A 583 18.80 -7.16 4.26
CA SER A 583 18.28 -8.48 4.66
C SER A 583 19.31 -9.26 5.48
N LEU A 584 20.61 -9.24 5.12
CA LEU A 584 21.69 -9.78 5.95
C LEU A 584 21.76 -9.08 7.32
N GLN A 585 21.58 -7.77 7.37
CA GLN A 585 21.61 -7.03 8.64
C GLN A 585 20.42 -7.38 9.53
N ILE A 586 19.24 -7.61 8.96
CA ILE A 586 18.06 -8.13 9.67
C ILE A 586 18.31 -9.56 10.18
N ILE A 587 18.89 -10.43 9.35
CA ILE A 587 19.27 -11.80 9.74
C ILE A 587 20.32 -11.78 10.87
N CYS A 588 21.33 -10.90 10.79
CA CYS A 588 22.33 -10.73 11.83
C CYS A 588 21.72 -10.22 13.15
N ILE A 589 20.76 -9.29 13.08
CA ILE A 589 20.02 -8.82 14.26
C ILE A 589 19.20 -9.96 14.86
N TYR A 590 18.50 -10.74 14.04
CA TYR A 590 17.71 -11.89 14.48
C TYR A 590 18.58 -12.95 15.16
N ILE A 591 19.72 -13.33 14.56
CA ILE A 591 20.67 -14.27 15.16
C ILE A 591 21.22 -13.72 16.49
N SER A 592 21.52 -12.42 16.57
CA SER A 592 21.99 -11.79 17.82
C SER A 592 20.92 -11.83 18.92
N LEU A 593 19.65 -11.60 18.57
CA LEU A 593 18.52 -11.70 19.51
C LEU A 593 18.29 -13.14 19.99
N VAL A 594 18.43 -14.13 19.11
CA VAL A 594 18.32 -15.55 19.48
C VAL A 594 19.46 -15.96 20.42
N LEU A 595 20.71 -15.56 20.11
CA LEU A 595 21.86 -15.87 20.96
C LEU A 595 21.77 -15.21 22.34
N THR A 596 21.29 -13.97 22.41
CA THR A 596 21.07 -13.27 23.70
C THR A 596 19.93 -13.90 24.50
N TRP A 597 18.88 -14.38 23.85
CA TRP A 597 17.83 -15.16 24.49
C TRP A 597 18.36 -16.47 25.09
N PHE A 598 19.16 -17.25 24.34
CA PHE A 598 19.79 -18.47 24.85
C PHE A 598 20.72 -18.19 26.03
N ALA A 599 21.50 -17.11 26.00
CA ALA A 599 22.35 -16.71 27.12
C ALA A 599 21.53 -16.33 28.36
N CYS A 600 20.41 -15.64 28.18
CA CYS A 600 19.51 -15.26 29.26
C CYS A 600 18.83 -16.49 29.89
N VAL A 601 18.32 -17.41 29.06
CA VAL A 601 17.74 -18.69 29.51
C VAL A 601 18.77 -19.52 30.26
N SER A 602 20.00 -19.63 29.74
CA SER A 602 21.11 -20.32 30.42
C SER A 602 21.42 -19.72 31.79
N THR A 603 21.46 -18.38 31.89
CA THR A 603 21.69 -17.68 33.16
C THR A 603 20.57 -17.93 34.15
N VAL A 604 19.30 -17.88 33.70
CA VAL A 604 18.13 -18.15 34.55
C VAL A 604 18.15 -19.60 35.06
N ILE A 605 18.51 -20.57 34.20
CA ILE A 605 18.65 -21.97 34.59
C ILE A 605 19.76 -22.11 35.64
N SER A 606 20.93 -21.50 35.42
CA SER A 606 22.04 -21.56 36.39
C SER A 606 21.66 -20.97 37.76
N VAL A 607 20.96 -19.83 37.79
CA VAL A 607 20.47 -19.24 39.04
C VAL A 607 19.45 -20.15 39.71
N LYS A 608 18.56 -20.80 38.94
CA LYS A 608 17.58 -21.75 39.48
C LYS A 608 18.25 -22.99 40.08
N VAL A 609 19.33 -23.46 39.46
CA VAL A 609 20.13 -24.59 39.95
C VAL A 609 20.85 -24.20 41.25
N GLU A 610 21.46 -23.02 41.33
CA GLU A 610 22.06 -22.52 42.59
C GLU A 610 21.01 -22.32 43.71
N GLU A 611 19.82 -21.80 43.39
CA GLU A 611 18.69 -21.71 44.34
C GLU A 611 18.28 -23.10 44.86
N MET A 612 18.25 -24.12 43.99
CA MET A 612 17.91 -25.48 44.38
C MET A 612 19.01 -26.12 45.24
N GLU A 613 20.29 -25.91 44.92
CA GLU A 613 21.42 -26.42 45.71
C GLU A 613 21.47 -25.78 47.10
N THR A 614 21.23 -24.46 47.18
CA THR A 614 21.17 -23.74 48.48
C THR A 614 19.98 -24.18 49.33
N HIS A 615 18.81 -24.43 48.72
CA HIS A 615 17.66 -25.00 49.42
C HIS A 615 17.93 -26.41 49.95
N LEU A 616 18.59 -27.27 49.15
CA LEU A 616 18.99 -28.62 49.57
C LEU A 616 19.99 -28.58 50.73
N LEU A 617 20.99 -27.70 50.68
CA LEU A 617 21.96 -27.50 51.76
C LEU A 617 21.31 -26.99 53.05
N SER A 618 20.33 -26.07 52.96
CA SER A 618 19.58 -25.60 54.14
C SER A 618 18.68 -26.67 54.76
N SER A 619 18.12 -27.57 53.92
CA SER A 619 17.27 -28.68 54.35
C SER A 619 18.08 -29.81 55.01
N ALA A 620 19.36 -29.95 54.64
CA ALA A 620 20.29 -30.89 55.27
C ALA A 620 20.71 -30.39 56.67
N GLN A 621 20.96 -29.09 56.83
CA GLN A 621 21.32 -28.49 58.12
C GLN A 621 20.16 -28.47 59.14
N THR A 622 18.91 -28.45 58.70
CA THR A 622 17.74 -28.51 59.60
C THR A 622 17.46 -29.92 60.12
N LYS A 623 17.90 -30.98 59.42
CA LYS A 623 17.76 -32.37 59.89
C LYS A 623 18.82 -32.81 60.90
N GLU A 624 19.95 -32.11 60.98
CA GLU A 624 21.04 -32.47 61.90
C GLU A 624 20.85 -31.95 63.34
N ASN A 625 19.94 -31.00 63.59
CA ASN A 625 19.75 -30.38 64.90
C ASN A 625 18.66 -31.01 65.79
N ASP A 626 17.93 -32.04 65.31
CA ASP A 626 16.75 -32.60 66.00
C ASP A 626 16.98 -33.98 66.67
N ASN A 627 18.22 -34.39 66.96
CA ASN A 627 18.41 -35.60 67.78
C ASN A 627 19.75 -35.63 68.56
N PRO A 628 19.75 -35.52 69.90
CA PRO A 628 20.94 -35.72 70.71
C PRO A 628 21.06 -37.18 71.22
N GLU A 629 22.22 -37.77 70.95
CA GLU A 629 22.93 -38.82 71.72
C GLU A 629 22.44 -40.29 71.71
N PRO A 630 23.28 -41.29 72.10
CA PRO A 630 24.71 -41.47 71.79
C PRO A 630 25.16 -42.95 71.55
N PHE A 631 26.41 -43.13 71.11
CA PHE A 631 27.33 -44.28 71.28
C PHE A 631 26.86 -45.74 71.10
N ALA A 632 27.41 -46.44 70.08
CA ALA A 632 28.03 -47.77 70.26
C ALA A 632 28.90 -48.17 69.04
N THR A 633 30.21 -48.21 69.28
CA THR A 633 31.24 -48.94 68.50
C THR A 633 30.98 -50.44 68.42
N PHE A 634 31.14 -51.07 67.25
CA PHE A 634 31.71 -52.42 67.17
C PHE A 634 32.48 -52.67 65.86
N LYS A 635 33.66 -53.27 66.05
CA LYS A 635 34.71 -53.68 65.11
C LYS A 635 34.23 -54.85 64.22
N GLN A 636 34.58 -54.84 62.92
CA GLN A 636 35.69 -55.57 62.29
C GLN A 636 35.48 -57.09 62.22
N GLU A 637 35.36 -57.63 61.01
CA GLU A 637 35.93 -58.94 60.66
C GLU A 637 36.20 -59.02 59.15
N ASP A 638 37.39 -59.57 58.86
CA ASP A 638 38.13 -59.58 57.61
C ASP A 638 37.80 -60.80 56.71
N SER A 639 38.29 -60.70 55.47
CA SER A 639 38.69 -61.76 54.52
C SER A 639 37.56 -62.44 53.71
N VAL A 640 37.68 -62.60 52.38
CA VAL A 640 38.86 -62.94 51.55
C VAL A 640 38.99 -62.05 50.32
#